data_AF-A0A3P8TZJ8-F1
#
_entry.id   AF-A0A3P8TZJ8-F1
#
_cell.length_a   1.000
_cell.length_b   1.000
_cell.length_c   1.000
_cell.angle_alpha   90.00
_cell.angle_beta   90.00
_cell.angle_gamma   90.00
#
_symmetry.space_group_name_H-M   'P 1'
#
loop_
_entity.id
_entity.type
_entity.pdbx_description
1 polymer ?
#
loop_
_entity_poly.entity_id
_entity_poly.type
_entity_poly.pdbx_seq_one_letter_code
_entity_poly.pdbx_strand_id
1 'polypeptide(L)'
;MELSPIIKKIGHSLVEIRVRALKSILSKLRHSLISVHDIVQEKMLFVHLLEWFNFPEVPMKEEVLELLLTLSKHPSAAQMLRDVGAVDFLTQLSPNVEPRLRAVIDGTLDQLFQLPELLPSRTVVYSHGSHSTTPTEDSRICVIFLSINDSCFTHLIPLCCAVHESVRCLKFSVFPWLTLTNTDRHILSSNESSLGSSNHNLVRTTCELLRDVILQDFPAEIFLQRPSIVKSLLSLLRLGSGKGEASYLHLPSIFCLRQLCVGLRKRLRFHQDPSFYSAKQDPVSQNSSFSYTQDVLGAQRSQASSPGAECSPRPSVVGRTGQRARGDGQDGDAASNSGSSHRGGAAVQAPRQMAHSPADVTHLELPDLSVEDVLELQLRQLTLAQFTVATMEHAIPLLKTGRRQCFHVFHRVLELLCDAVLLLGDSVCELVWDDRSLVGMELKEKLQVCLELLADILNYHQSFSGDIPHSSQVHHRMAYIGTAIFTIKLLQTILPLEKASDNLPENTATAIFHLCLDTSFGGLLPSMQETAVAYLEQVNSDGHDLYRRVTRAALWMESTCIYLKEGEKSWLELLELADQAVDGLPFHQHLPIIKECVHICSYLWKFDQPSPFLQTESQKLLLKLLSHPLLPVKIETYKCALNLVKDCLGIQNVSRQEPGPCAGVSFLLHHRMLYEIITFGLQDSLEFPIVCSIVCQSSLRIMCVFVCVWGRVTPALKSHWETVSC
;
A
#
# COMPACT_ATOMS: atom_id res chain seq x y z
N MET A 1 0.39 11.21 -21.80
CA MET A 1 -0.26 12.52 -21.61
C MET A 1 0.80 13.58 -21.84
N GLU A 2 0.54 14.64 -22.61
CA GLU A 2 1.58 15.66 -22.87
C GLU A 2 1.71 16.63 -21.70
N LEU A 3 2.88 16.62 -21.03
CA LEU A 3 3.19 17.51 -19.91
C LEU A 3 3.83 18.83 -20.38
N SER A 4 4.71 18.78 -21.39
CA SER A 4 5.34 19.93 -22.05
C SER A 4 4.45 21.19 -22.24
N PRO A 5 3.20 21.13 -22.76
CA PRO A 5 2.35 22.32 -22.91
C PRO A 5 1.81 22.91 -21.60
N ILE A 6 1.84 22.16 -20.49
CA ILE A 6 1.53 22.67 -19.14
C ILE A 6 2.81 23.25 -18.51
N ILE A 7 3.94 22.54 -18.66
CA ILE A 7 5.25 22.96 -18.12
C ILE A 7 5.69 24.30 -18.73
N LYS A 8 5.51 24.50 -20.05
CA LYS A 8 5.75 25.79 -20.73
C LYS A 8 4.89 26.95 -20.19
N LYS A 9 3.78 26.68 -19.50
CA LYS A 9 2.92 27.72 -18.88
C LYS A 9 3.39 28.09 -17.46
N ILE A 10 4.28 27.31 -16.84
CA ILE A 10 4.87 27.62 -15.53
C ILE A 10 5.93 28.74 -15.66
N GLY A 11 6.69 28.79 -16.77
CA GLY A 11 7.57 29.90 -17.11
C GLY A 11 6.88 31.15 -17.67
N HIS A 12 5.54 31.23 -17.67
CA HIS A 12 4.82 32.31 -18.35
C HIS A 12 4.88 33.65 -17.58
N SER A 13 4.90 34.78 -18.28
CA SER A 13 5.00 36.11 -17.65
C SER A 13 3.78 36.48 -16.79
N LEU A 14 2.57 36.13 -17.25
CA LEU A 14 1.31 36.36 -16.53
C LEU A 14 1.16 35.41 -15.33
N VAL A 15 1.06 36.01 -14.14
CA VAL A 15 0.94 35.35 -12.82
C VAL A 15 -0.22 34.34 -12.79
N GLU A 16 -1.39 34.70 -13.32
CA GLU A 16 -2.55 33.82 -13.35
C GLU A 16 -2.30 32.53 -14.16
N ILE A 17 -1.60 32.63 -15.30
CA ILE A 17 -1.29 31.47 -16.15
C ILE A 17 -0.30 30.54 -15.44
N ARG A 18 0.72 31.10 -14.76
CA ARG A 18 1.63 30.35 -13.89
C ARG A 18 0.87 29.59 -12.82
N VAL A 19 0.04 30.29 -12.04
CA VAL A 19 -0.75 29.73 -10.92
C VAL A 19 -1.70 28.62 -11.39
N ARG A 20 -2.41 28.82 -12.50
CA ARG A 20 -3.29 27.80 -13.09
C ARG A 20 -2.50 26.57 -13.57
N ALA A 21 -1.31 26.76 -14.15
CA ALA A 21 -0.45 25.65 -14.60
C ALA A 21 0.13 24.84 -13.42
N LEU A 22 0.63 25.51 -12.38
CA LEU A 22 1.11 24.86 -11.16
C LEU A 22 -0.02 24.08 -10.46
N LYS A 23 -1.19 24.69 -10.26
CA LYS A 23 -2.38 24.01 -9.71
C LYS A 23 -2.81 22.81 -10.56
N SER A 24 -2.61 22.84 -11.88
CA SER A 24 -2.87 21.70 -12.76
C SER A 24 -1.92 20.53 -12.50
N ILE A 25 -0.60 20.77 -12.38
CA ILE A 25 0.38 19.71 -12.06
C ILE A 25 0.13 19.16 -10.65
N LEU A 26 -0.06 20.03 -9.65
CA LEU A 26 -0.34 19.61 -8.27
C LEU A 26 -1.63 18.77 -8.17
N SER A 27 -2.71 19.15 -8.86
CA SER A 27 -3.94 18.34 -8.91
C SER A 27 -3.72 16.98 -9.59
N LYS A 28 -2.98 16.95 -10.72
CA LYS A 28 -2.67 15.69 -11.43
C LYS A 28 -1.81 14.75 -10.58
N LEU A 29 -0.89 15.28 -9.78
CA LEU A 29 -0.13 14.49 -8.79
C LEU A 29 -1.03 13.95 -7.67
N ARG A 30 -1.81 14.82 -7.00
CA ARG A 30 -2.70 14.42 -5.90
C ARG A 30 -3.69 13.32 -6.30
N HIS A 31 -4.23 13.38 -7.52
CA HIS A 31 -5.16 12.38 -8.05
C HIS A 31 -4.49 11.19 -8.76
N SER A 32 -3.15 11.06 -8.70
CA SER A 32 -2.38 10.00 -9.36
C SER A 32 -2.66 9.86 -10.87
N LEU A 33 -2.93 11.00 -11.53
CA LEU A 33 -3.12 11.10 -12.99
C LEU A 33 -1.78 11.15 -13.74
N ILE A 34 -0.74 11.62 -13.05
CA ILE A 34 0.67 11.54 -13.45
C ILE A 34 1.47 11.09 -12.23
N SER A 35 2.51 10.28 -12.44
CA SER A 35 3.43 9.89 -11.37
C SER A 35 4.64 10.82 -11.32
N VAL A 36 5.39 10.77 -10.21
CA VAL A 36 6.71 11.44 -10.12
C VAL A 36 7.62 10.99 -11.27
N HIS A 37 7.64 9.69 -11.62
CA HIS A 37 8.47 9.14 -12.69
C HIS A 37 8.16 9.72 -14.09
N ASP A 38 6.91 10.13 -14.34
CA ASP A 38 6.53 10.81 -15.59
C ASP A 38 7.06 12.26 -15.61
N ILE A 39 6.98 12.95 -14.47
CA ILE A 39 7.46 14.33 -14.31
C ILE A 39 8.99 14.40 -14.38
N VAL A 40 9.70 13.43 -13.80
CA VAL A 40 11.17 13.35 -13.79
C VAL A 40 11.78 13.50 -15.18
N GLN A 41 11.10 13.05 -16.24
CA GLN A 41 11.62 13.10 -17.61
C GLN A 41 11.62 14.52 -18.21
N GLU A 42 10.76 15.42 -17.73
CA GLU A 42 10.57 16.77 -18.29
C GLU A 42 11.52 17.78 -17.65
N LYS A 43 12.81 17.75 -18.04
CA LYS A 43 13.90 18.59 -17.49
C LYS A 43 13.54 20.08 -17.31
N MET A 44 12.73 20.63 -18.21
CA MET A 44 12.31 22.04 -18.17
C MET A 44 11.46 22.38 -16.94
N LEU A 45 10.81 21.43 -16.26
CA LEU A 45 10.05 21.75 -15.05
C LEU A 45 10.96 22.26 -13.93
N PHE A 46 12.10 21.60 -13.69
CA PHE A 46 13.04 21.99 -12.63
C PHE A 46 13.54 23.43 -12.82
N VAL A 47 13.82 23.82 -14.07
CA VAL A 47 14.19 25.20 -14.45
C VAL A 47 13.05 26.17 -14.09
N HIS A 48 11.84 25.95 -14.61
CA HIS A 48 10.71 26.87 -14.40
C HIS A 48 10.24 26.94 -12.92
N LEU A 49 10.45 25.89 -12.11
CA LEU A 49 10.14 25.90 -10.67
C LEU A 49 11.15 26.72 -9.86
N LEU A 50 12.41 26.81 -10.28
CA LEU A 50 13.42 27.70 -9.67
C LEU A 50 13.23 29.14 -10.16
N GLU A 51 13.01 29.33 -11.47
CA GLU A 51 12.65 30.62 -12.06
C GLU A 51 11.38 31.24 -11.45
N TRP A 52 10.48 30.42 -10.88
CA TRP A 52 9.28 30.88 -10.18
C TRP A 52 9.56 31.95 -9.11
N PHE A 53 10.70 31.85 -8.41
CA PHE A 53 11.13 32.80 -7.37
C PHE A 53 11.87 34.02 -7.93
N ASN A 54 12.22 34.04 -9.22
CA ASN A 54 12.86 35.17 -9.91
C ASN A 54 11.83 36.18 -10.46
N PHE A 55 10.53 35.88 -10.41
CA PHE A 55 9.47 36.80 -10.78
C PHE A 55 9.20 37.83 -9.66
N PRO A 56 8.75 39.07 -9.99
CA PRO A 56 8.43 40.09 -8.99
C PRO A 56 7.22 39.74 -8.11
N GLU A 57 6.38 38.80 -8.56
CA GLU A 57 5.28 38.21 -7.79
C GLU A 57 5.44 36.70 -7.72
N VAL A 58 5.58 36.18 -6.50
CA VAL A 58 5.83 34.76 -6.18
C VAL A 58 4.65 34.19 -5.39
N PRO A 59 3.49 33.92 -6.04
CA PRO A 59 2.38 33.23 -5.40
C PRO A 59 2.73 31.75 -5.14
N MET A 60 2.01 31.09 -4.23
CA MET A 60 2.15 29.65 -3.95
C MET A 60 3.59 29.19 -3.63
N LYS A 61 4.35 30.03 -2.91
CA LYS A 61 5.75 29.78 -2.53
C LYS A 61 5.93 28.50 -1.69
N GLU A 62 4.90 28.11 -0.93
CA GLU A 62 4.90 26.92 -0.08
C GLU A 62 4.75 25.66 -0.95
N GLU A 63 3.73 25.63 -1.81
CA GLU A 63 3.44 24.48 -2.67
C GLU A 63 4.51 24.24 -3.75
N VAL A 64 5.28 25.26 -4.15
CA VAL A 64 6.46 25.09 -5.02
C VAL A 64 7.64 24.45 -4.27
N LEU A 65 7.90 24.85 -3.02
CA LEU A 65 8.95 24.24 -2.20
C LEU A 65 8.59 22.81 -1.79
N GLU A 66 7.32 22.54 -1.44
CA GLU A 66 6.82 21.18 -1.22
C GLU A 66 6.96 20.29 -2.46
N LEU A 67 6.69 20.84 -3.65
CA LEU A 67 6.87 20.12 -4.91
C LEU A 67 8.36 19.83 -5.18
N LEU A 68 9.26 20.78 -4.93
CA LEU A 68 10.71 20.58 -5.06
C LEU A 68 11.22 19.50 -4.08
N LEU A 69 10.76 19.51 -2.81
CA LEU A 69 11.05 18.47 -1.82
C LEU A 69 10.47 17.10 -2.20
N THR A 70 9.28 17.08 -2.81
CA THR A 70 8.64 15.84 -3.28
C THR A 70 9.40 15.25 -4.47
N LEU A 71 9.98 16.10 -5.33
CA LEU A 71 10.80 15.68 -6.47
C LEU A 71 12.22 15.27 -6.06
N SER A 72 12.86 15.96 -5.10
CA SER A 72 14.24 15.64 -4.66
C SER A 72 14.36 14.25 -4.03
N LYS A 73 13.30 13.72 -3.41
CA LYS A 73 13.22 12.32 -2.93
C LYS A 73 13.42 11.25 -4.02
N HIS A 74 13.30 11.59 -5.30
CA HIS A 74 13.57 10.67 -6.41
C HIS A 74 14.99 10.90 -6.97
N PRO A 75 15.89 9.90 -6.97
CA PRO A 75 17.33 10.11 -7.17
C PRO A 75 17.69 10.76 -8.51
N SER A 76 16.97 10.45 -9.59
CA SER A 76 17.18 11.12 -10.90
C SER A 76 16.78 12.60 -10.88
N ALA A 77 15.75 12.98 -10.12
CA ALA A 77 15.34 14.38 -9.98
C ALA A 77 16.25 15.14 -9.02
N ALA A 78 16.77 14.51 -7.96
CA ALA A 78 17.87 15.07 -7.17
C ALA A 78 19.08 15.41 -8.07
N GLN A 79 19.45 14.50 -8.99
CA GLN A 79 20.51 14.78 -9.94
C GLN A 79 20.17 15.95 -10.88
N MET A 80 18.97 16.00 -11.46
CA MET A 80 18.60 17.11 -12.35
C MET A 80 18.44 18.45 -11.64
N LEU A 81 18.05 18.46 -10.36
CA LEU A 81 18.07 19.67 -9.53
C LEU A 81 19.51 20.14 -9.27
N ARG A 82 20.46 19.23 -9.01
CA ARG A 82 21.90 19.56 -8.95
C ARG A 82 22.41 20.10 -10.30
N ASP A 83 22.12 19.42 -11.41
CA ASP A 83 22.54 19.80 -12.77
C ASP A 83 22.06 21.21 -13.18
N VAL A 84 20.90 21.64 -12.66
CA VAL A 84 20.29 22.97 -12.92
C VAL A 84 20.78 24.05 -11.94
N GLY A 85 21.55 23.70 -10.90
CA GLY A 85 22.09 24.65 -9.92
C GLY A 85 21.16 24.95 -8.73
N ALA A 86 20.22 24.05 -8.41
CA ALA A 86 19.26 24.25 -7.31
C ALA A 86 19.94 24.45 -5.93
N VAL A 87 21.12 23.86 -5.71
CA VAL A 87 21.84 23.94 -4.42
C VAL A 87 22.25 25.38 -4.10
N ASP A 88 22.92 26.06 -5.04
CA ASP A 88 23.33 27.46 -4.86
C ASP A 88 22.11 28.39 -4.74
N PHE A 89 21.07 28.12 -5.53
CA PHE A 89 19.84 28.90 -5.56
C PHE A 89 19.07 28.82 -4.22
N LEU A 90 18.82 27.60 -3.74
CA LEU A 90 18.10 27.35 -2.48
C LEU A 90 18.89 27.87 -1.27
N THR A 91 20.22 27.78 -1.30
CA THR A 91 21.10 28.35 -0.27
C THR A 91 20.99 29.88 -0.20
N GLN A 92 20.91 30.56 -1.36
CA GLN A 92 20.69 32.01 -1.43
C GLN A 92 19.25 32.43 -1.08
N LEU A 93 18.27 31.57 -1.33
CA LEU A 93 16.86 31.81 -1.01
C LEU A 93 16.57 31.66 0.49
N SER A 94 17.11 30.63 1.15
CA SER A 94 16.92 30.28 2.57
C SER A 94 16.88 31.44 3.58
N PRO A 95 17.81 32.43 3.59
CA PRO A 95 17.77 33.54 4.55
C PRO A 95 16.53 34.45 4.37
N ASN A 96 15.95 34.52 3.17
CA ASN A 96 14.87 35.45 2.83
C ASN A 96 13.45 34.88 3.03
N VAL A 97 13.32 33.63 3.47
CA VAL A 97 12.02 32.95 3.66
C VAL A 97 11.67 32.73 5.13
N GLU A 98 10.38 32.54 5.41
CA GLU A 98 9.84 32.22 6.74
C GLU A 98 10.39 30.90 7.30
N PRO A 99 10.55 30.75 8.63
CA PRO A 99 11.19 29.57 9.23
C PRO A 99 10.59 28.21 8.86
N ARG A 100 9.28 28.14 8.61
CA ARG A 100 8.60 26.91 8.13
C ARG A 100 9.11 26.48 6.76
N LEU A 101 9.18 27.43 5.83
CA LEU A 101 9.65 27.22 4.46
C LEU A 101 11.16 27.02 4.41
N ARG A 102 11.91 27.59 5.37
CA ARG A 102 13.33 27.26 5.56
C ARG A 102 13.53 25.78 5.86
N ALA A 103 12.75 25.18 6.76
CA ALA A 103 12.85 23.73 7.03
C ALA A 103 12.55 22.85 5.78
N VAL A 104 11.66 23.31 4.88
CA VAL A 104 11.40 22.64 3.59
C VAL A 104 12.60 22.81 2.64
N ILE A 105 13.24 23.98 2.62
CA ILE A 105 14.46 24.24 1.85
C ILE A 105 15.63 23.39 2.37
N ASP A 106 15.86 23.39 3.68
CA ASP A 106 16.96 22.66 4.33
C ASP A 106 16.80 21.15 4.09
N GLY A 107 15.60 20.60 4.32
CA GLY A 107 15.30 19.20 3.99
C GLY A 107 15.34 18.87 2.49
N THR A 108 15.18 19.86 1.61
CA THR A 108 15.43 19.69 0.16
C THR A 108 16.93 19.63 -0.13
N LEU A 109 17.72 20.51 0.50
CA LEU A 109 19.18 20.54 0.39
C LEU A 109 19.80 19.24 0.91
N ASP A 110 19.34 18.69 2.04
CA ASP A 110 19.80 17.40 2.56
C ASP A 110 19.63 16.27 1.53
N GLN A 111 18.45 16.18 0.88
CA GLN A 111 18.19 15.23 -0.20
C GLN A 111 19.04 15.49 -1.46
N LEU A 112 19.47 16.73 -1.70
CA LEU A 112 20.40 17.08 -2.79
C LEU A 112 21.87 16.84 -2.43
N PHE A 113 22.25 16.83 -1.16
CA PHE A 113 23.59 16.45 -0.71
C PHE A 113 23.76 14.92 -0.57
N GLN A 114 22.67 14.16 -0.48
CA GLN A 114 22.70 12.70 -0.60
C GLN A 114 23.19 12.27 -2.01
N LEU A 115 24.30 11.55 -2.02
CA LEU A 115 24.92 10.95 -3.21
C LEU A 115 24.11 9.73 -3.66
N PRO A 116 23.65 9.65 -4.92
CA PRO A 116 23.08 8.43 -5.47
C PRO A 116 24.18 7.37 -5.64
N GLU A 117 23.93 6.14 -5.20
CA GLU A 117 24.77 5.00 -5.59
C GLU A 117 24.70 4.80 -7.11
N LEU A 118 25.87 4.73 -7.75
CA LEU A 118 25.97 4.71 -9.21
C LEU A 118 25.70 3.30 -9.78
N LEU A 119 24.52 3.14 -10.38
CA LEU A 119 24.13 2.17 -11.42
C LEU A 119 24.94 0.85 -11.50
N PRO A 120 24.37 -0.31 -11.09
CA PRO A 120 24.98 -1.61 -11.37
C PRO A 120 24.91 -1.95 -12.87
N SER A 121 25.95 -1.59 -13.62
CA SER A 121 26.17 -2.09 -14.98
C SER A 121 26.52 -3.57 -14.93
N ARG A 122 25.69 -4.39 -15.59
CA ARG A 122 25.63 -5.85 -15.44
C ARG A 122 26.92 -6.58 -15.84
N THR A 123 27.70 -7.02 -14.85
CA THR A 123 28.78 -8.01 -15.00
C THR A 123 28.76 -9.00 -13.83
N VAL A 124 28.92 -10.29 -14.09
CA VAL A 124 28.78 -11.36 -13.07
C VAL A 124 30.16 -11.90 -12.66
N VAL A 125 30.56 -11.69 -11.40
CA VAL A 125 31.64 -12.40 -10.71
C VAL A 125 31.24 -12.58 -9.23
N TYR A 126 31.50 -13.75 -8.65
CA TYR A 126 31.26 -14.05 -7.23
C TYR A 126 32.40 -13.53 -6.32
N SER A 127 32.07 -13.06 -5.11
CA SER A 127 32.89 -13.13 -3.88
C SER A 127 32.07 -12.72 -2.64
N HIS A 128 32.49 -13.14 -1.43
CA HIS A 128 31.75 -12.97 -0.16
C HIS A 128 32.44 -11.99 0.81
N GLY A 129 31.62 -11.28 1.60
CA GLY A 129 31.96 -10.74 2.93
C GLY A 129 32.66 -9.36 3.00
N SER A 130 32.59 -8.61 4.12
CA SER A 130 31.66 -8.71 5.26
C SER A 130 31.68 -7.44 6.17
N HIS A 131 30.61 -7.27 6.95
CA HIS A 131 30.43 -6.48 8.20
C HIS A 131 30.13 -4.96 8.25
N SER A 132 29.24 -4.67 9.22
CA SER A 132 29.13 -3.50 10.12
C SER A 132 28.43 -2.19 9.71
N THR A 133 27.10 -2.19 9.91
CA THR A 133 26.33 -1.22 10.72
C THR A 133 26.39 0.29 10.43
N THR A 134 25.29 0.82 9.87
CA THR A 134 24.27 1.59 10.63
C THR A 134 22.88 1.38 9.99
N PRO A 135 21.77 1.35 10.75
CA PRO A 135 20.43 1.24 10.19
C PRO A 135 19.90 2.63 9.79
N THR A 136 19.70 2.86 8.49
CA THR A 136 19.14 4.13 7.98
C THR A 136 18.03 3.86 6.96
N GLU A 137 16.80 4.10 7.42
CA GLU A 137 15.54 4.34 6.70
C GLU A 137 15.19 3.50 5.45
N ASP A 138 14.12 2.71 5.59
CA ASP A 138 13.51 1.99 4.48
C ASP A 138 13.08 2.92 3.35
N SER A 139 13.17 2.45 2.11
CA SER A 139 12.47 3.05 0.95
C SER A 139 10.95 2.82 1.05
N ARG A 140 10.31 3.43 2.05
CA ARG A 140 8.86 3.48 2.18
C ARG A 140 8.29 4.19 0.96
N ILE A 141 7.35 3.55 0.26
CA ILE A 141 6.53 4.23 -0.74
C ILE A 141 5.72 5.27 0.02
N CYS A 142 6.22 6.51 0.00
CA CYS A 142 5.75 7.57 0.87
C CYS A 142 4.37 8.02 0.37
N VAL A 143 3.32 7.49 1.01
CA VAL A 143 1.98 8.10 0.98
C VAL A 143 2.10 9.41 1.76
N ILE A 144 2.53 10.46 1.07
CA ILE A 144 2.71 11.78 1.68
C ILE A 144 1.34 12.30 2.08
N PHE A 145 1.06 12.27 3.38
CA PHE A 145 0.04 13.08 4.01
C PHE A 145 0.39 14.55 3.77
N LEU A 146 -0.14 15.12 2.68
CA LEU A 146 -0.18 16.56 2.47
C LEU A 146 -1.24 17.15 3.42
N SER A 147 -0.87 17.26 4.69
CA SER A 147 -1.60 18.01 5.73
C SER A 147 -1.51 19.53 5.47
N ILE A 148 -1.93 19.93 4.27
CA ILE A 148 -1.99 21.31 3.83
C ILE A 148 -3.15 21.99 4.56
N ASN A 149 -2.84 23.14 5.14
CA ASN A 149 -3.74 23.84 6.06
C ASN A 149 -5.04 24.27 5.33
N ASP A 150 -6.20 23.83 5.84
CA ASP A 150 -7.48 23.77 5.12
C ASP A 150 -8.21 25.13 4.97
N SER A 151 -7.44 26.21 4.88
CA SER A 151 -7.92 27.59 5.06
C SER A 151 -7.63 28.54 3.89
N CYS A 152 -7.01 28.06 2.80
CA CYS A 152 -6.65 28.90 1.65
C CYS A 152 -7.11 28.39 0.26
N PHE A 153 -7.81 27.24 0.18
CA PHE A 153 -8.26 26.65 -1.09
C PHE A 153 -9.78 26.72 -1.35
N THR A 154 -10.56 27.25 -0.41
CA THR A 154 -12.04 27.34 -0.45
C THR A 154 -12.62 28.05 -1.67
N HIS A 155 -11.88 28.96 -2.31
CA HIS A 155 -12.41 29.84 -3.35
C HIS A 155 -12.32 29.35 -4.81
N LEU A 156 -11.78 28.15 -5.08
CA LEU A 156 -11.62 27.68 -6.47
C LEU A 156 -11.75 26.15 -6.64
N ILE A 157 -12.82 25.57 -6.04
CA ILE A 157 -13.33 24.23 -6.38
C ILE A 157 -14.78 24.35 -6.91
N PRO A 158 -15.03 24.88 -8.12
CA PRO A 158 -16.37 25.02 -8.66
C PRO A 158 -16.77 23.69 -9.33
N LEU A 159 -17.77 23.03 -8.76
CA LEU A 159 -18.28 21.70 -9.12
C LEU A 159 -17.51 20.48 -8.56
N CYS A 160 -17.15 20.53 -7.27
CA CYS A 160 -17.76 19.52 -6.42
C CYS A 160 -19.28 19.78 -6.45
N CYS A 161 -20.08 18.84 -6.95
CA CYS A 161 -21.55 18.92 -6.82
C CYS A 161 -21.87 19.10 -5.33
N ALA A 162 -22.52 20.21 -4.97
CA ALA A 162 -22.49 20.80 -3.63
C ALA A 162 -22.65 19.74 -2.53
N VAL A 163 -21.54 19.38 -1.89
CA VAL A 163 -21.55 18.51 -0.72
C VAL A 163 -22.27 19.32 0.35
N HIS A 164 -23.41 18.82 0.82
CA HIS A 164 -24.11 19.44 1.96
C HIS A 164 -23.09 19.67 3.08
N GLU A 165 -23.01 20.90 3.61
CA GLU A 165 -21.94 21.33 4.55
C GLU A 165 -21.88 20.50 5.86
N SER A 166 -22.85 19.61 6.06
CA SER A 166 -22.93 18.60 7.10
C SER A 166 -22.10 17.33 6.86
N VAL A 167 -21.77 16.97 5.62
CA VAL A 167 -21.02 15.74 5.27
C VAL A 167 -19.56 16.09 4.98
N ARG A 168 -18.63 15.48 5.73
CA ARG A 168 -17.19 15.77 5.67
C ARG A 168 -16.34 14.56 5.28
N CYS A 169 -16.91 13.35 5.36
CA CYS A 169 -16.22 12.10 5.02
C CYS A 169 -16.02 11.83 3.53
N LEU A 170 -16.59 12.64 2.63
CA LEU A 170 -16.57 12.38 1.18
C LEU A 170 -15.58 13.30 0.45
N LYS A 171 -14.55 12.70 -0.16
CA LYS A 171 -13.67 13.34 -1.17
C LYS A 171 -14.44 13.60 -2.48
N PHE A 172 -15.31 12.65 -2.84
CA PHE A 172 -16.14 12.71 -4.05
C PHE A 172 -17.48 12.00 -3.79
N SER A 173 -18.59 12.66 -4.12
CA SER A 173 -19.95 12.16 -3.84
C SER A 173 -20.65 11.64 -5.10
N VAL A 174 -20.96 12.53 -6.05
CA VAL A 174 -21.76 12.23 -7.26
C VAL A 174 -21.14 12.85 -8.51
N PHE A 175 -21.36 12.19 -9.66
CA PHE A 175 -20.95 12.66 -10.98
C PHE A 175 -21.93 13.71 -11.56
N PRO A 176 -21.48 14.59 -12.47
CA PRO A 176 -22.38 15.49 -13.19
C PRO A 176 -23.51 14.74 -13.90
N TRP A 177 -24.74 15.23 -13.77
CA TRP A 177 -25.94 14.55 -14.28
C TRP A 177 -25.95 14.42 -15.81
N LEU A 178 -26.25 13.22 -16.32
CA LEU A 178 -26.34 12.95 -17.75
C LEU A 178 -27.79 12.75 -18.22
N THR A 179 -28.18 13.56 -19.21
CA THR A 179 -29.43 13.45 -19.96
C THR A 179 -29.32 12.36 -21.01
N LEU A 180 -30.29 11.45 -21.05
CA LEU A 180 -30.36 10.36 -22.01
C LEU A 180 -31.29 10.71 -23.18
N THR A 181 -31.10 10.07 -24.35
CA THR A 181 -32.12 10.05 -25.41
C THR A 181 -33.27 9.11 -25.03
N ASN A 182 -34.37 9.13 -25.79
CA ASN A 182 -35.46 8.18 -25.54
C ASN A 182 -35.05 6.72 -25.85
N THR A 183 -34.20 6.53 -26.86
CA THR A 183 -33.64 5.23 -27.24
C THR A 183 -32.80 4.65 -26.10
N ASP A 184 -31.93 5.45 -25.50
CA ASP A 184 -31.07 5.04 -24.38
C ASP A 184 -31.88 4.60 -23.16
N ARG A 185 -32.93 5.36 -22.80
CA ARG A 185 -33.86 5.01 -21.72
C ARG A 185 -34.48 3.64 -21.94
N HIS A 186 -34.96 3.38 -23.16
CA HIS A 186 -35.57 2.11 -23.53
C HIS A 186 -34.56 0.95 -23.49
N ILE A 187 -33.31 1.18 -23.92
CA ILE A 187 -32.24 0.18 -23.81
C ILE A 187 -31.98 -0.18 -22.34
N LEU A 188 -31.86 0.82 -21.45
CA LEU A 188 -31.58 0.57 -20.03
C LEU A 188 -32.77 -0.11 -19.32
N SER A 189 -34.01 0.35 -19.53
CA SER A 189 -35.19 -0.23 -18.88
C SER A 189 -35.54 -1.64 -19.38
N SER A 190 -35.24 -1.95 -20.65
CA SER A 190 -35.37 -3.29 -21.21
C SER A 190 -34.35 -4.27 -20.59
N ASN A 191 -33.09 -3.83 -20.39
CA ASN A 191 -32.07 -4.62 -19.71
C ASN A 191 -32.38 -4.80 -18.21
N GLU A 192 -32.86 -3.74 -17.53
CA GLU A 192 -33.34 -3.81 -16.14
C GLU A 192 -34.46 -4.86 -15.98
N SER A 193 -35.48 -4.81 -16.85
CA SER A 193 -36.60 -5.76 -16.86
C SER A 193 -36.13 -7.20 -17.12
N SER A 194 -35.09 -7.37 -17.94
CA SER A 194 -34.50 -8.68 -18.24
C SER A 194 -33.68 -9.26 -17.07
N LEU A 195 -32.96 -8.41 -16.32
CA LEU A 195 -32.32 -8.80 -15.05
C LEU A 195 -33.33 -9.17 -13.97
N GLY A 196 -34.50 -8.50 -13.94
CA GLY A 196 -35.61 -8.82 -13.02
C GLY A 196 -36.41 -10.07 -13.40
N SER A 197 -36.09 -10.73 -14.51
CA SER A 197 -36.87 -11.87 -15.01
C SER A 197 -36.61 -13.17 -14.25
N SER A 198 -37.63 -14.02 -14.12
CA SER A 198 -37.51 -15.35 -13.50
C SER A 198 -36.72 -16.38 -14.35
N ASN A 199 -36.22 -15.99 -15.53
CA ASN A 199 -35.49 -16.87 -16.43
C ASN A 199 -33.98 -16.67 -16.25
N HIS A 200 -33.35 -17.55 -15.47
CA HIS A 200 -31.91 -17.47 -15.17
C HIS A 200 -31.01 -17.46 -16.42
N ASN A 201 -31.42 -18.06 -17.55
CA ASN A 201 -30.67 -17.98 -18.80
C ASN A 201 -30.74 -16.59 -19.42
N LEU A 202 -31.90 -15.92 -19.37
CA LEU A 202 -32.07 -14.53 -19.81
C LEU A 202 -31.31 -13.56 -18.91
N VAL A 203 -31.37 -13.74 -17.58
CA VAL A 203 -30.56 -12.95 -16.63
C VAL A 203 -29.07 -13.10 -16.94
N ARG A 204 -28.61 -14.33 -17.23
CA ARG A 204 -27.21 -14.58 -17.60
C ARG A 204 -26.81 -13.88 -18.91
N THR A 205 -27.56 -14.05 -19.99
CA THR A 205 -27.21 -13.40 -21.28
C THR A 205 -27.35 -11.89 -21.20
N THR A 206 -28.24 -11.36 -20.36
CA THR A 206 -28.33 -9.93 -20.04
C THR A 206 -27.06 -9.44 -19.32
N CYS A 207 -26.53 -10.19 -18.34
CA CYS A 207 -25.25 -9.85 -17.71
C CYS A 207 -24.07 -9.92 -18.71
N GLU A 208 -24.05 -10.90 -19.60
CA GLU A 208 -23.01 -11.02 -20.63
C GLU A 208 -23.09 -9.84 -21.63
N LEU A 209 -24.30 -9.45 -22.07
CA LEU A 209 -24.57 -8.25 -22.88
C LEU A 209 -24.21 -6.94 -22.16
N LEU A 210 -24.55 -6.82 -20.88
CA LEU A 210 -24.23 -5.65 -20.07
C LEU A 210 -22.72 -5.45 -19.97
N ARG A 211 -21.95 -6.52 -19.75
CA ARG A 211 -20.48 -6.46 -19.69
C ARG A 211 -19.83 -6.11 -21.03
N ASP A 212 -20.28 -6.74 -22.11
CA ASP A 212 -19.57 -6.71 -23.40
C ASP A 212 -19.98 -5.55 -24.31
N VAL A 213 -21.15 -4.96 -24.09
CA VAL A 213 -21.72 -3.87 -24.91
C VAL A 213 -22.09 -2.66 -24.03
N ILE A 214 -23.10 -2.80 -23.17
CA ILE A 214 -23.74 -1.65 -22.50
C ILE A 214 -22.78 -0.91 -21.55
N LEU A 215 -21.93 -1.61 -20.79
CA LEU A 215 -20.89 -1.02 -19.92
C LEU A 215 -19.60 -0.61 -20.66
N GLN A 216 -19.60 -0.65 -22.00
CA GLN A 216 -18.57 -0.08 -22.87
C GLN A 216 -19.10 1.17 -23.59
N ASP A 217 -20.33 1.10 -24.10
CA ASP A 217 -20.97 2.16 -24.88
C ASP A 217 -21.49 3.32 -24.00
N PHE A 218 -21.96 3.04 -22.78
CA PHE A 218 -22.51 4.07 -21.88
C PHE A 218 -21.48 4.54 -20.82
N PRO A 219 -21.38 5.87 -20.57
CA PRO A 219 -20.65 6.42 -19.43
C PRO A 219 -21.06 5.77 -18.09
N ALA A 220 -20.07 5.30 -17.35
CA ALA A 220 -20.24 4.46 -16.15
C ALA A 220 -21.05 5.16 -15.03
N GLU A 221 -21.03 6.48 -14.96
CA GLU A 221 -21.81 7.28 -14.02
C GLU A 221 -23.34 7.15 -14.19
N ILE A 222 -23.83 6.80 -15.39
CA ILE A 222 -25.27 6.63 -15.67
C ILE A 222 -25.86 5.54 -14.77
N PHE A 223 -25.09 4.49 -14.48
CA PHE A 223 -25.51 3.36 -13.64
C PHE A 223 -25.53 3.71 -12.13
N LEU A 224 -24.93 4.83 -11.72
CA LEU A 224 -25.11 5.38 -10.37
C LEU A 224 -26.30 6.36 -10.31
N GLN A 225 -26.47 7.16 -11.36
CA GLN A 225 -27.59 8.09 -11.55
C GLN A 225 -28.95 7.38 -11.69
N ARG A 226 -28.95 6.20 -12.32
CA ARG A 226 -30.10 5.31 -12.51
C ARG A 226 -29.77 3.92 -11.95
N PRO A 227 -29.78 3.74 -10.62
CA PRO A 227 -29.12 2.60 -9.97
C PRO A 227 -29.93 1.31 -9.93
N SER A 228 -31.01 1.17 -10.69
CA SER A 228 -31.84 -0.03 -10.74
C SER A 228 -31.08 -1.25 -11.27
N ILE A 229 -30.36 -1.10 -12.39
CA ILE A 229 -29.46 -2.14 -12.94
C ILE A 229 -28.42 -2.57 -11.88
N VAL A 230 -27.82 -1.60 -11.17
CA VAL A 230 -26.83 -1.88 -10.11
C VAL A 230 -27.46 -2.62 -8.92
N LYS A 231 -28.64 -2.19 -8.47
CA LYS A 231 -29.41 -2.85 -7.39
C LYS A 231 -29.79 -4.29 -7.76
N SER A 232 -30.08 -4.57 -9.03
CA SER A 232 -30.30 -5.92 -9.55
C SER A 232 -29.02 -6.76 -9.61
N LEU A 233 -27.90 -6.21 -10.09
CA LEU A 233 -26.61 -6.91 -10.06
C LEU A 233 -26.15 -7.22 -8.63
N LEU A 234 -26.43 -6.33 -7.68
CA LEU A 234 -26.16 -6.52 -6.26
C LEU A 234 -27.09 -7.59 -5.62
N SER A 235 -28.39 -7.63 -5.97
CA SER A 235 -29.28 -8.68 -5.46
C SER A 235 -28.94 -10.08 -5.99
N LEU A 236 -28.41 -10.18 -7.21
CA LEU A 236 -27.85 -11.42 -7.78
C LEU A 236 -26.60 -11.94 -7.06
N LEU A 237 -25.91 -11.12 -6.25
CA LEU A 237 -24.89 -11.62 -5.31
C LEU A 237 -25.52 -12.23 -4.05
N ARG A 238 -26.57 -11.58 -3.51
CA ARG A 238 -27.25 -12.01 -2.26
C ARG A 238 -28.06 -13.31 -2.39
N LEU A 239 -28.59 -13.64 -3.57
CA LEU A 239 -29.49 -14.78 -3.80
C LEU A 239 -28.85 -16.19 -3.64
N GLY A 240 -27.57 -16.29 -3.27
CA GLY A 240 -26.79 -17.54 -3.28
C GLY A 240 -27.03 -18.54 -2.14
N SER A 241 -27.71 -18.16 -1.05
CA SER A 241 -27.77 -18.99 0.18
C SER A 241 -28.64 -20.25 0.08
N GLY A 242 -29.34 -20.48 -1.04
CA GLY A 242 -30.24 -21.62 -1.25
C GLY A 242 -29.76 -22.60 -2.33
N LYS A 243 -29.48 -23.85 -1.93
CA LYS A 243 -29.39 -25.08 -2.77
C LYS A 243 -28.95 -24.90 -4.24
N GLY A 244 -27.73 -24.42 -4.48
CA GLY A 244 -26.94 -24.68 -5.69
C GLY A 244 -27.35 -23.95 -6.99
N GLU A 245 -28.64 -23.79 -7.27
CA GLU A 245 -29.14 -23.32 -8.58
C GLU A 245 -29.08 -21.79 -8.77
N ALA A 246 -28.76 -21.01 -7.74
CA ALA A 246 -28.46 -19.58 -7.88
C ALA A 246 -26.97 -19.30 -8.21
N SER A 247 -26.07 -20.25 -7.93
CA SER A 247 -24.64 -19.98 -7.78
C SER A 247 -23.94 -19.54 -9.09
N TYR A 248 -24.44 -19.98 -10.25
CA TYR A 248 -23.86 -19.63 -11.54
C TYR A 248 -24.19 -18.19 -12.01
N LEU A 249 -25.09 -17.47 -11.34
CA LEU A 249 -25.41 -16.06 -11.65
C LEU A 249 -24.48 -15.07 -10.93
N HIS A 250 -23.77 -15.49 -9.88
CA HIS A 250 -22.78 -14.63 -9.22
C HIS A 250 -21.65 -14.25 -10.18
N LEU A 251 -21.11 -15.20 -10.95
CA LEU A 251 -19.93 -14.96 -11.77
C LEU A 251 -20.15 -13.93 -12.90
N PRO A 252 -21.24 -13.96 -13.69
CA PRO A 252 -21.60 -12.86 -14.60
C PRO A 252 -21.79 -11.52 -13.87
N SER A 253 -22.46 -11.52 -12.72
CA SER A 253 -22.75 -10.30 -11.95
C SER A 253 -21.48 -9.64 -11.39
N ILE A 254 -20.54 -10.45 -10.89
CA ILE A 254 -19.19 -10.02 -10.47
C ILE A 254 -18.44 -9.35 -11.63
N PHE A 255 -18.49 -9.92 -12.83
CA PHE A 255 -17.85 -9.30 -14.00
C PHE A 255 -18.49 -7.96 -14.38
N CYS A 256 -19.81 -7.83 -14.30
CA CYS A 256 -20.51 -6.56 -14.55
C CYS A 256 -20.11 -5.49 -13.53
N LEU A 257 -20.18 -5.82 -12.23
CA LEU A 257 -19.81 -4.91 -11.15
C LEU A 257 -18.33 -4.50 -11.23
N ARG A 258 -17.43 -5.42 -11.61
CA ARG A 258 -16.01 -5.11 -11.78
C ARG A 258 -15.77 -4.18 -12.97
N GLN A 259 -16.41 -4.45 -14.11
CA GLN A 259 -16.34 -3.56 -15.27
C GLN A 259 -16.88 -2.17 -14.93
N LEU A 260 -17.96 -2.09 -14.14
CA LEU A 260 -18.50 -0.83 -13.63
C LEU A 260 -17.50 -0.12 -12.70
N CYS A 261 -16.84 -0.82 -11.76
CA CYS A 261 -15.78 -0.22 -10.93
C CYS A 261 -14.63 0.35 -11.78
N VAL A 262 -14.13 -0.42 -12.75
CA VAL A 262 -13.06 0.03 -13.67
C VAL A 262 -13.52 1.21 -14.54
N GLY A 263 -14.78 1.21 -14.99
CA GLY A 263 -15.39 2.33 -15.72
C GLY A 263 -15.49 3.59 -14.88
N LEU A 264 -16.10 3.50 -13.69
CA LEU A 264 -16.23 4.61 -12.73
C LEU A 264 -14.87 5.20 -12.37
N ARG A 265 -13.83 4.38 -12.19
CA ARG A 265 -12.48 4.87 -11.89
C ARG A 265 -11.85 5.65 -13.04
N LYS A 266 -12.09 5.24 -14.29
CA LYS A 266 -11.68 6.01 -15.49
C LYS A 266 -12.44 7.34 -15.58
N ARG A 267 -13.74 7.35 -15.29
CA ARG A 267 -14.60 8.54 -15.32
C ARG A 267 -14.26 9.52 -14.19
N LEU A 268 -13.99 9.03 -12.98
CA LEU A 268 -13.53 9.84 -11.85
C LEU A 268 -12.22 10.56 -12.19
N ARG A 269 -11.23 9.82 -12.72
CA ARG A 269 -9.95 10.38 -13.19
C ARG A 269 -10.11 11.41 -14.31
N PHE A 270 -11.05 11.19 -15.23
CA PHE A 270 -11.39 12.16 -16.28
C PHE A 270 -11.94 13.47 -15.70
N HIS A 271 -12.82 13.40 -14.70
CA HIS A 271 -13.36 14.60 -14.03
C HIS A 271 -12.36 15.27 -13.07
N GLN A 272 -11.39 14.52 -12.53
CA GLN A 272 -10.32 15.06 -11.69
C GLN A 272 -9.21 15.77 -12.47
N ASP A 273 -9.05 15.50 -13.78
CA ASP A 273 -8.03 16.16 -14.60
C ASP A 273 -8.47 17.58 -15.00
N PRO A 274 -7.77 18.65 -14.54
CA PRO A 274 -8.14 20.04 -14.86
C PRO A 274 -8.05 20.38 -16.35
N SER A 275 -7.46 19.52 -17.19
CA SER A 275 -7.33 19.71 -18.64
C SER A 275 -8.68 19.63 -19.37
N PHE A 276 -9.68 18.96 -18.79
CA PHE A 276 -11.03 18.85 -19.34
C PHE A 276 -12.01 19.85 -18.72
N TYR A 277 -11.53 20.74 -17.84
CA TYR A 277 -12.37 21.74 -17.19
C TYR A 277 -12.61 22.96 -18.08
N SER A 278 -13.82 23.07 -18.63
CA SER A 278 -14.32 24.29 -19.27
C SER A 278 -15.07 25.15 -18.25
N ALA A 279 -14.67 26.42 -18.11
CA ALA A 279 -15.39 27.41 -17.30
C ALA A 279 -16.73 27.85 -17.92
N LYS A 280 -17.07 27.37 -19.13
CA LYS A 280 -18.42 27.47 -19.70
C LYS A 280 -19.13 26.13 -19.58
N GLN A 281 -19.98 26.02 -18.56
CA GLN A 281 -21.04 25.02 -18.49
C GLN A 281 -22.39 25.71 -18.72
N ASP A 282 -22.57 26.29 -19.91
CA ASP A 282 -23.90 26.68 -20.38
C ASP A 282 -24.72 25.38 -20.59
N PRO A 283 -25.96 25.27 -20.09
CA PRO A 283 -26.72 24.01 -20.12
C PRO A 283 -27.19 23.56 -21.52
N VAL A 284 -26.83 24.29 -22.58
CA VAL A 284 -27.21 24.01 -23.97
C VAL A 284 -26.02 24.19 -24.93
N SER A 285 -24.95 23.41 -24.74
CA SER A 285 -23.98 23.13 -25.82
C SER A 285 -23.16 21.85 -25.56
N GLN A 286 -23.77 20.69 -25.80
CA GLN A 286 -23.05 19.42 -25.96
C GLN A 286 -23.12 18.94 -27.42
N ASN A 287 -22.59 19.76 -28.34
CA ASN A 287 -22.09 19.29 -29.62
C ASN A 287 -20.56 19.42 -29.63
N SER A 288 -19.88 18.42 -30.18
CA SER A 288 -18.46 18.15 -29.90
C SER A 288 -17.47 19.09 -30.59
N SER A 289 -16.31 19.31 -29.97
CA SER A 289 -15.13 19.94 -30.58
C SER A 289 -13.85 19.61 -29.81
N PHE A 290 -13.30 18.41 -30.06
CA PHE A 290 -11.89 18.10 -29.80
C PHE A 290 -11.18 17.91 -31.14
N SER A 291 -10.46 18.94 -31.57
CA SER A 291 -9.65 18.95 -32.80
C SER A 291 -8.46 19.87 -32.60
N TYR A 292 -7.23 19.37 -32.73
CA TYR A 292 -6.03 20.22 -32.64
C TYR A 292 -4.82 19.67 -33.43
N THR A 293 -4.58 20.29 -34.58
CA THR A 293 -3.28 20.49 -35.25
C THR A 293 -3.56 21.59 -36.29
N GLN A 294 -3.30 22.87 -35.96
CA GLN A 294 -2.00 23.53 -36.03
C GLN A 294 -1.47 23.66 -37.48
N ASP A 295 -1.49 24.89 -38.04
CA ASP A 295 -0.23 25.65 -38.11
C ASP A 295 -0.45 27.18 -38.24
N VAL A 296 0.65 27.94 -38.22
CA VAL A 296 0.71 29.40 -38.03
C VAL A 296 0.78 30.20 -39.33
N LEU A 297 0.00 31.30 -39.42
CA LEU A 297 0.19 32.57 -40.17
C LEU A 297 -1.21 33.21 -40.39
N GLY A 298 -1.44 34.53 -40.30
CA GLY A 298 -0.58 35.66 -39.93
C GLY A 298 -1.28 37.01 -40.23
N ALA A 299 -0.78 38.10 -39.64
CA ALA A 299 -1.17 39.51 -39.86
C ALA A 299 -2.58 39.99 -39.40
N GLN A 300 -2.62 41.27 -38.99
CA GLN A 300 -3.84 42.06 -38.76
C GLN A 300 -4.29 42.75 -40.06
N ARG A 301 -5.59 43.06 -40.21
CA ARG A 301 -6.13 44.45 -40.16
C ARG A 301 -7.62 44.55 -40.53
N SER A 302 -8.19 45.71 -40.23
CA SER A 302 -9.58 46.10 -40.54
C SER A 302 -9.70 46.84 -41.89
N GLN A 303 -10.94 46.96 -42.36
CA GLN A 303 -11.49 47.89 -43.38
C GLN A 303 -11.67 47.43 -44.85
N ALA A 304 -12.81 47.89 -45.40
CA ALA A 304 -13.08 48.29 -46.79
C ALA A 304 -13.38 47.24 -47.90
N SER A 305 -14.67 47.20 -48.26
CA SER A 305 -15.28 47.18 -49.61
C SER A 305 -14.88 46.16 -50.71
N SER A 306 -15.94 45.58 -51.31
CA SER A 306 -16.05 44.78 -52.55
C SER A 306 -15.77 45.58 -53.84
N PRO A 307 -15.94 45.04 -55.08
CA PRO A 307 -16.26 43.66 -55.49
C PRO A 307 -15.37 43.08 -56.63
N GLY A 308 -15.56 41.80 -56.97
CA GLY A 308 -15.00 41.16 -58.18
C GLY A 308 -15.51 39.72 -58.32
N ALA A 309 -15.65 39.21 -59.54
CA ALA A 309 -16.14 37.86 -59.82
C ALA A 309 -15.07 37.03 -60.54
N GLU A 310 -15.10 35.70 -60.36
CA GLU A 310 -15.12 34.70 -61.44
C GLU A 310 -15.27 33.27 -60.87
N CYS A 311 -15.48 32.27 -61.73
CA CYS A 311 -15.99 30.95 -61.36
C CYS A 311 -15.01 29.79 -61.63
N SER A 312 -15.24 28.69 -60.89
CA SER A 312 -14.89 27.29 -61.23
C SER A 312 -13.41 26.86 -61.09
N PRO A 313 -13.09 25.54 -61.09
CA PRO A 313 -13.85 24.42 -60.51
C PRO A 313 -12.98 23.48 -59.62
N ARG A 314 -13.63 22.52 -58.95
CA ARG A 314 -12.98 21.36 -58.30
C ARG A 314 -12.19 20.50 -59.30
N PRO A 315 -11.04 19.94 -58.88
CA PRO A 315 -10.64 18.57 -59.24
C PRO A 315 -11.11 17.59 -58.13
N SER A 316 -11.69 16.46 -58.54
CA SER A 316 -12.09 15.37 -57.62
C SER A 316 -11.30 14.09 -57.95
N VAL A 317 -10.44 13.63 -57.03
CA VAL A 317 -9.61 12.43 -57.25
C VAL A 317 -9.63 11.50 -56.03
N VAL A 318 -10.24 10.32 -56.27
CA VAL A 318 -9.90 8.97 -55.76
C VAL A 318 -9.39 8.84 -54.32
N GLY A 319 -10.16 8.14 -53.50
CA GLY A 319 -9.83 7.86 -52.10
C GLY A 319 -8.62 6.92 -51.89
N ARG A 320 -8.13 6.94 -50.64
CA ARG A 320 -7.25 5.89 -50.09
C ARG A 320 -7.94 5.22 -48.90
N THR A 321 -7.69 3.92 -48.76
CA THR A 321 -8.23 3.07 -47.70
C THR A 321 -7.56 3.38 -46.35
N GLY A 322 -8.38 3.68 -45.34
CA GLY A 322 -7.99 3.72 -43.93
C GLY A 322 -9.13 3.19 -43.07
N GLN A 323 -8.82 2.44 -42.01
CA GLN A 323 -9.83 1.88 -41.12
C GLN A 323 -10.48 2.99 -40.28
N ARG A 324 -11.80 2.96 -40.15
CA ARG A 324 -12.51 3.84 -39.20
C ARG A 324 -12.12 3.46 -37.76
N ALA A 325 -11.90 4.45 -36.91
CA ALA A 325 -12.07 4.23 -35.48
C ALA A 325 -13.55 3.90 -35.21
N ARG A 326 -13.83 2.91 -34.35
CA ARG A 326 -15.18 2.63 -33.87
C ARG A 326 -15.40 3.37 -32.55
N GLY A 327 -16.59 3.97 -32.37
CA GLY A 327 -17.01 4.57 -31.09
C GLY A 327 -17.58 5.99 -31.18
N ASP A 328 -18.06 6.43 -32.35
CA ASP A 328 -18.61 7.77 -32.60
C ASP A 328 -20.15 7.82 -32.70
N GLY A 329 -20.82 6.69 -32.95
CA GLY A 329 -22.27 6.52 -32.74
C GLY A 329 -23.21 7.33 -33.65
N GLN A 330 -22.70 7.94 -34.71
CA GLN A 330 -23.50 8.77 -35.63
C GLN A 330 -23.98 7.98 -36.86
N ASP A 331 -25.22 7.49 -36.82
CA ASP A 331 -26.02 7.33 -38.03
C ASP A 331 -26.63 8.70 -38.40
N GLY A 332 -26.50 9.10 -39.66
CA GLY A 332 -26.79 10.47 -40.09
C GLY A 332 -28.23 10.72 -40.54
N ASP A 333 -28.81 11.85 -40.12
CA ASP A 333 -30.12 12.32 -40.55
C ASP A 333 -30.21 12.51 -42.07
N ALA A 334 -30.99 11.66 -42.74
CA ALA A 334 -31.21 11.69 -44.19
C ALA A 334 -32.23 12.77 -44.61
N ALA A 335 -31.92 14.04 -44.33
CA ALA A 335 -32.76 15.20 -44.66
C ALA A 335 -32.99 15.37 -46.17
N SER A 336 -34.05 14.72 -46.68
CA SER A 336 -34.35 14.62 -48.10
C SER A 336 -35.20 15.80 -48.60
N ASN A 337 -34.53 16.84 -49.13
CA ASN A 337 -35.20 17.92 -49.86
C ASN A 337 -35.85 17.40 -51.15
N SER A 338 -37.18 17.36 -51.19
CA SER A 338 -37.97 17.05 -52.40
C SER A 338 -38.70 18.29 -52.91
N GLY A 339 -38.08 18.99 -53.87
CA GLY A 339 -38.68 20.15 -54.55
C GLY A 339 -39.80 19.76 -55.53
N SER A 340 -40.72 20.68 -55.79
CA SER A 340 -41.90 20.44 -56.64
C SER A 340 -41.60 20.49 -58.14
N SER A 341 -42.19 19.56 -58.90
CA SER A 341 -42.44 19.74 -60.34
C SER A 341 -43.65 18.91 -60.80
N HIS A 342 -44.45 19.47 -61.72
CA HIS A 342 -45.67 18.84 -62.26
C HIS A 342 -45.45 18.34 -63.70
N ARG A 343 -46.45 17.58 -64.21
CA ARG A 343 -46.58 16.91 -65.53
C ARG A 343 -45.88 15.53 -65.60
N GLY A 344 -46.50 14.45 -66.10
CA GLY A 344 -47.93 14.22 -66.38
C GLY A 344 -48.21 13.34 -67.60
N GLY A 345 -49.19 12.43 -67.49
CA GLY A 345 -49.90 11.83 -68.64
C GLY A 345 -49.78 10.30 -68.83
N ALA A 346 -50.92 9.61 -68.67
CA ALA A 346 -51.37 8.37 -69.35
C ALA A 346 -50.53 7.05 -69.28
N ALA A 347 -51.13 5.85 -69.31
CA ALA A 347 -52.50 5.36 -69.02
C ALA A 347 -52.50 3.80 -69.02
N VAL A 348 -53.64 3.16 -68.65
CA VAL A 348 -53.99 1.73 -68.92
C VAL A 348 -53.18 0.69 -68.10
N GLN A 349 -53.73 -0.33 -67.43
CA GLN A 349 -55.12 -0.76 -67.17
C GLN A 349 -55.23 -1.45 -65.78
N ALA A 350 -56.47 -1.63 -65.28
CA ALA A 350 -56.81 -2.31 -64.02
C ALA A 350 -57.54 -3.67 -64.34
N PRO A 351 -58.20 -4.42 -63.41
CA PRO A 351 -58.38 -4.20 -61.97
C PRO A 351 -58.33 -5.45 -61.04
N ARG A 352 -58.32 -5.23 -59.70
CA ARG A 352 -59.42 -5.67 -58.80
C ARG A 352 -59.31 -5.13 -57.36
N GLN A 353 -60.50 -4.87 -56.77
CA GLN A 353 -60.79 -4.71 -55.34
C GLN A 353 -60.23 -3.50 -54.56
N MET A 354 -60.90 -2.36 -54.76
CA MET A 354 -61.29 -1.43 -53.66
C MET A 354 -62.42 -2.07 -52.82
N ALA A 355 -62.82 -1.63 -51.62
CA ALA A 355 -62.30 -0.79 -50.51
C ALA A 355 -63.39 -0.88 -49.37
N HIS A 356 -63.45 -0.17 -48.23
CA HIS A 356 -62.79 1.01 -47.66
C HIS A 356 -62.63 0.86 -46.13
N SER A 357 -61.84 1.74 -45.50
CA SER A 357 -61.78 1.94 -44.05
C SER A 357 -62.84 2.93 -43.54
N PRO A 358 -63.52 2.68 -42.41
CA PRO A 358 -64.04 3.75 -41.56
C PRO A 358 -62.91 4.30 -40.67
N ALA A 359 -62.82 5.62 -40.57
CA ALA A 359 -62.06 6.29 -39.51
C ALA A 359 -62.94 6.47 -38.26
N ASP A 360 -62.39 7.11 -37.24
CA ASP A 360 -63.09 7.62 -36.05
C ASP A 360 -63.52 6.56 -35.00
N VAL A 361 -62.52 5.88 -34.44
CA VAL A 361 -62.60 5.31 -33.08
C VAL A 361 -61.36 5.74 -32.29
N THR A 362 -61.53 6.81 -31.50
CA THR A 362 -60.67 7.28 -30.39
C THR A 362 -59.14 7.26 -30.59
N HIS A 363 -58.50 8.41 -30.40
CA HIS A 363 -57.12 8.44 -29.94
C HIS A 363 -57.01 7.66 -28.61
N LEU A 364 -56.51 6.42 -28.67
CA LEU A 364 -55.75 5.89 -27.55
C LEU A 364 -54.40 6.60 -27.61
N GLU A 365 -54.28 7.65 -26.81
CA GLU A 365 -52.98 8.15 -26.39
C GLU A 365 -52.28 6.98 -25.68
N LEU A 366 -51.29 6.38 -26.37
CA LEU A 366 -50.18 5.76 -25.67
C LEU A 366 -49.67 6.84 -24.70
N PRO A 367 -49.53 6.57 -23.39
CA PRO A 367 -48.95 7.54 -22.50
C PRO A 367 -47.57 7.90 -23.05
N ASP A 368 -47.37 9.18 -23.39
CA ASP A 368 -46.02 9.68 -23.60
C ASP A 368 -45.20 9.26 -22.37
N LEU A 369 -43.98 8.78 -22.61
CA LEU A 369 -42.98 8.51 -21.56
C LEU A 369 -42.46 9.87 -21.06
N SER A 370 -43.38 10.57 -20.40
CA SER A 370 -43.42 12.02 -20.27
C SER A 370 -42.71 12.43 -19.00
N VAL A 371 -41.48 12.91 -19.20
CA VAL A 371 -40.58 13.40 -18.15
C VAL A 371 -40.15 12.30 -17.18
N GLU A 372 -38.92 11.78 -17.37
CA GLU A 372 -38.17 11.27 -16.22
C GLU A 372 -38.12 12.40 -15.19
N ASP A 373 -38.70 12.19 -14.01
CA ASP A 373 -38.68 13.19 -12.95
C ASP A 373 -37.25 13.27 -12.40
N VAL A 374 -36.44 14.14 -13.01
CA VAL A 374 -34.98 14.23 -12.81
C VAL A 374 -34.65 14.43 -11.34
N LEU A 375 -35.50 15.15 -10.61
CA LEU A 375 -35.38 15.36 -9.17
C LEU A 375 -35.58 14.05 -8.38
N GLU A 376 -36.56 13.22 -8.74
CA GLU A 376 -36.76 11.92 -8.08
C GLU A 376 -35.58 10.97 -8.36
N LEU A 377 -35.07 10.93 -9.60
CA LEU A 377 -33.90 10.13 -9.93
C LEU A 377 -32.63 10.63 -9.22
N GLN A 378 -32.43 11.95 -9.12
CA GLN A 378 -31.32 12.55 -8.36
C GLN A 378 -31.44 12.31 -6.85
N LEU A 379 -32.65 12.17 -6.29
CA LEU A 379 -32.85 11.75 -4.90
C LEU A 379 -32.63 10.24 -4.69
N ARG A 380 -32.73 9.42 -5.76
CA ARG A 380 -32.54 7.96 -5.73
C ARG A 380 -31.14 7.49 -6.15
N GLN A 381 -30.29 8.38 -6.67
CA GLN A 381 -28.94 8.07 -7.16
C GLN A 381 -28.04 7.51 -6.04
N LEU A 382 -27.09 6.67 -6.40
CA LEU A 382 -26.06 6.19 -5.48
C LEU A 382 -24.86 7.15 -5.50
N THR A 383 -24.38 7.56 -4.33
CA THR A 383 -23.03 8.14 -4.23
C THR A 383 -21.97 7.08 -4.54
N LEU A 384 -20.79 7.52 -4.99
CA LEU A 384 -19.68 6.59 -5.29
C LEU A 384 -19.28 5.77 -4.04
N ALA A 385 -19.27 6.41 -2.87
CA ALA A 385 -19.03 5.75 -1.58
C ALA A 385 -20.10 4.68 -1.29
N GLN A 386 -21.40 4.99 -1.35
CA GLN A 386 -22.46 4.02 -1.10
C GLN A 386 -22.43 2.84 -2.09
N PHE A 387 -22.10 3.09 -3.37
CA PHE A 387 -21.91 2.01 -4.35
C PHE A 387 -20.75 1.07 -4.01
N THR A 388 -19.58 1.61 -3.66
CA THR A 388 -18.41 0.79 -3.32
C THR A 388 -18.65 -0.04 -2.05
N VAL A 389 -19.20 0.56 -1.01
CA VAL A 389 -19.51 -0.14 0.25
C VAL A 389 -20.58 -1.22 0.05
N ALA A 390 -21.68 -0.93 -0.67
CA ALA A 390 -22.70 -1.95 -0.98
C ALA A 390 -22.14 -3.10 -1.86
N THR A 391 -21.23 -2.79 -2.78
CA THR A 391 -20.54 -3.81 -3.59
C THR A 391 -19.67 -4.70 -2.71
N MET A 392 -18.92 -4.13 -1.77
CA MET A 392 -18.12 -4.89 -0.80
C MET A 392 -18.99 -5.73 0.14
N GLU A 393 -20.03 -5.15 0.73
CA GLU A 393 -20.98 -5.79 1.65
C GLU A 393 -21.55 -7.10 1.07
N HIS A 394 -21.86 -7.12 -0.23
CA HIS A 394 -22.44 -8.29 -0.89
C HIS A 394 -21.39 -9.22 -1.54
N ALA A 395 -20.19 -8.72 -1.86
CA ALA A 395 -19.12 -9.52 -2.44
C ALA A 395 -18.27 -10.25 -1.38
N ILE A 396 -18.03 -9.64 -0.21
CA ILE A 396 -17.24 -10.24 0.89
C ILE A 396 -17.77 -11.63 1.28
N PRO A 397 -19.08 -11.87 1.52
CA PRO A 397 -19.60 -13.20 1.83
C PRO A 397 -19.27 -14.29 0.79
N LEU A 398 -19.08 -13.92 -0.49
CA LEU A 398 -18.75 -14.85 -1.57
C LEU A 398 -17.28 -15.32 -1.54
N LEU A 399 -16.43 -14.79 -0.66
CA LEU A 399 -15.11 -15.36 -0.37
C LEU A 399 -15.23 -16.70 0.40
N LYS A 400 -16.30 -16.89 1.19
CA LYS A 400 -16.53 -18.06 2.07
C LYS A 400 -16.83 -19.32 1.26
N THR A 401 -15.77 -20.01 0.82
CA THR A 401 -15.85 -20.94 -0.32
C THR A 401 -15.43 -22.36 0.05
N GLY A 402 -16.37 -23.31 0.01
CA GLY A 402 -16.20 -24.65 0.60
C GLY A 402 -15.99 -25.84 -0.35
N ARG A 403 -15.91 -25.68 -1.68
CA ARG A 403 -15.73 -26.81 -2.65
C ARG A 403 -14.86 -26.44 -3.87
N ARG A 404 -14.32 -27.46 -4.54
CA ARG A 404 -13.28 -27.37 -5.60
C ARG A 404 -13.58 -26.41 -6.77
N GLN A 405 -14.84 -26.14 -7.11
CA GLN A 405 -15.19 -25.21 -8.20
C GLN A 405 -15.09 -23.73 -7.78
N CYS A 406 -14.96 -23.45 -6.48
CA CYS A 406 -15.05 -22.10 -5.94
C CYS A 406 -13.74 -21.29 -6.03
N PHE A 407 -12.58 -21.88 -6.37
CA PHE A 407 -11.32 -21.12 -6.49
C PHE A 407 -11.41 -20.01 -7.54
N HIS A 408 -12.06 -20.26 -8.69
CA HIS A 408 -12.26 -19.24 -9.71
C HIS A 408 -13.20 -18.12 -9.21
N VAL A 409 -14.25 -18.48 -8.48
CA VAL A 409 -15.18 -17.51 -7.88
C VAL A 409 -14.44 -16.64 -6.87
N PHE A 410 -13.71 -17.25 -5.93
CA PHE A 410 -12.85 -16.54 -4.96
C PHE A 410 -11.91 -15.55 -5.65
N HIS A 411 -11.19 -15.96 -6.70
CA HIS A 411 -10.31 -15.07 -7.46
C HIS A 411 -11.06 -13.88 -8.08
N ARG A 412 -12.23 -14.10 -8.70
CA ARG A 412 -13.01 -13.01 -9.32
C ARG A 412 -13.64 -12.08 -8.28
N VAL A 413 -14.06 -12.60 -7.12
CA VAL A 413 -14.52 -11.81 -5.98
C VAL A 413 -13.37 -10.94 -5.44
N LEU A 414 -12.18 -11.52 -5.23
CA LEU A 414 -11.02 -10.79 -4.74
C LEU A 414 -10.57 -9.69 -5.71
N GLU A 415 -10.59 -9.94 -7.02
CA GLU A 415 -10.36 -8.91 -8.04
C GLU A 415 -11.38 -7.75 -7.98
N LEU A 416 -12.68 -8.06 -7.87
CA LEU A 416 -13.75 -7.07 -7.70
C LEU A 416 -13.55 -6.24 -6.42
N LEU A 417 -13.20 -6.89 -5.31
CA LEU A 417 -12.96 -6.25 -4.02
C LEU A 417 -11.75 -5.31 -4.07
N CYS A 418 -10.65 -5.71 -4.71
CA CYS A 418 -9.50 -4.83 -4.95
C CYS A 418 -9.86 -3.60 -5.79
N ASP A 419 -10.61 -3.76 -6.88
CA ASP A 419 -11.08 -2.63 -7.70
C ASP A 419 -12.06 -1.73 -6.94
N ALA A 420 -12.87 -2.28 -6.02
CA ALA A 420 -13.81 -1.53 -5.18
C ALA A 420 -13.13 -0.74 -4.05
N VAL A 421 -12.13 -1.31 -3.35
CA VAL A 421 -11.40 -0.59 -2.27
C VAL A 421 -10.58 0.56 -2.82
N LEU A 422 -10.05 0.44 -4.05
CA LEU A 422 -9.39 1.55 -4.73
C LEU A 422 -10.35 2.71 -5.01
N LEU A 423 -11.60 2.43 -5.41
CA LEU A 423 -12.64 3.47 -5.53
C LEU A 423 -13.09 4.02 -4.17
N LEU A 424 -13.11 3.21 -3.11
CA LEU A 424 -13.43 3.65 -1.76
C LEU A 424 -12.39 4.65 -1.26
N GLY A 425 -11.09 4.35 -1.43
CA GLY A 425 -10.00 5.28 -1.13
C GLY A 425 -9.99 6.56 -2.01
N ASP A 426 -10.42 6.44 -3.27
CA ASP A 426 -10.58 7.60 -4.17
C ASP A 426 -11.82 8.47 -3.81
N SER A 427 -12.78 7.98 -3.00
CA SER A 427 -14.06 8.67 -2.70
C SER A 427 -14.30 9.06 -1.23
N VAL A 428 -13.71 8.35 -0.26
CA VAL A 428 -13.91 8.55 1.19
C VAL A 428 -12.61 9.00 1.86
N CYS A 429 -12.69 9.85 2.89
CA CYS A 429 -11.57 10.22 3.76
C CYS A 429 -11.76 9.73 5.21
N GLU A 430 -10.69 9.82 5.99
CA GLU A 430 -10.56 9.29 7.35
C GLU A 430 -11.50 9.93 8.39
N LEU A 431 -12.22 10.99 8.00
CA LEU A 431 -13.30 11.59 8.81
C LEU A 431 -14.55 10.71 8.85
N VAL A 432 -14.67 9.66 8.01
CA VAL A 432 -15.79 8.70 8.03
C VAL A 432 -16.07 8.07 9.39
N TRP A 433 -15.04 7.96 10.25
CA TRP A 433 -15.17 7.41 11.60
C TRP A 433 -15.77 8.39 12.61
N ASP A 434 -15.69 9.71 12.35
CA ASP A 434 -16.13 10.79 13.23
C ASP A 434 -17.38 11.53 12.70
N ASP A 435 -17.72 11.33 11.42
CA ASP A 435 -18.77 12.06 10.71
C ASP A 435 -20.16 11.67 11.24
N ARG A 436 -20.84 12.66 11.84
CA ARG A 436 -22.17 12.53 12.47
C ARG A 436 -23.34 12.77 11.51
N SER A 437 -23.08 12.97 10.22
CA SER A 437 -24.13 13.00 9.21
C SER A 437 -24.75 11.61 9.02
N LEU A 438 -25.98 11.55 8.52
CA LEU A 438 -26.65 10.27 8.24
C LEU A 438 -25.85 9.40 7.25
N VAL A 439 -25.18 10.03 6.28
CA VAL A 439 -24.33 9.35 5.29
C VAL A 439 -23.04 8.85 5.94
N GLY A 440 -22.40 9.65 6.81
CA GLY A 440 -21.23 9.22 7.59
C GLY A 440 -21.53 8.00 8.45
N MET A 441 -22.64 8.03 9.19
CA MET A 441 -23.08 6.92 10.03
C MET A 441 -23.45 5.67 9.22
N GLU A 442 -24.20 5.80 8.11
CA GLU A 442 -24.53 4.66 7.23
C GLU A 442 -23.27 4.00 6.65
N LEU A 443 -22.29 4.80 6.23
CA LEU A 443 -21.01 4.28 5.72
C LEU A 443 -20.20 3.61 6.83
N LYS A 444 -20.10 4.22 8.01
CA LYS A 444 -19.40 3.67 9.18
C LYS A 444 -19.96 2.30 9.59
N GLU A 445 -21.28 2.20 9.76
CA GLU A 445 -21.98 0.97 10.15
C GLU A 445 -21.69 -0.17 9.15
N LYS A 446 -21.87 0.08 7.85
CA LYS A 446 -21.62 -0.93 6.82
C LYS A 446 -20.14 -1.29 6.67
N LEU A 447 -19.21 -0.36 6.91
CA LEU A 447 -17.77 -0.65 6.93
C LEU A 447 -17.40 -1.53 8.14
N GLN A 448 -18.01 -1.33 9.31
CA GLN A 448 -17.82 -2.21 10.46
C GLN A 448 -18.37 -3.63 10.18
N VAL A 449 -19.57 -3.75 9.61
CA VAL A 449 -20.13 -5.04 9.15
C VAL A 449 -19.22 -5.73 8.12
N CYS A 450 -18.60 -4.97 7.21
CA CYS A 450 -17.62 -5.53 6.26
C CYS A 450 -16.37 -6.10 6.97
N LEU A 451 -15.87 -5.43 8.02
CA LEU A 451 -14.73 -5.92 8.81
C LEU A 451 -15.10 -7.18 9.62
N GLU A 452 -16.28 -7.22 10.24
CA GLU A 452 -16.79 -8.41 10.94
C GLU A 452 -16.92 -9.62 10.00
N LEU A 453 -17.53 -9.42 8.82
CA LEU A 453 -17.64 -10.48 7.82
C LEU A 453 -16.27 -10.99 7.35
N LEU A 454 -15.29 -10.10 7.16
CA LEU A 454 -13.92 -10.49 6.82
C LEU A 454 -13.25 -11.30 7.93
N ALA A 455 -13.47 -10.95 9.19
CA ALA A 455 -12.99 -11.70 10.35
C ALA A 455 -13.60 -13.12 10.40
N ASP A 456 -14.91 -13.23 10.22
CA ASP A 456 -15.62 -14.52 10.16
C ASP A 456 -15.16 -15.42 9.00
N ILE A 457 -14.74 -14.82 7.89
CA ILE A 457 -14.19 -15.51 6.72
C ILE A 457 -12.75 -15.97 6.99
N LEU A 458 -11.92 -15.12 7.60
CA LEU A 458 -10.57 -15.50 8.05
C LEU A 458 -10.63 -16.67 9.03
N ASN A 459 -11.45 -16.55 10.08
CA ASN A 459 -11.65 -17.61 11.08
C ASN A 459 -12.13 -18.91 10.43
N TYR A 460 -13.10 -18.86 9.50
CA TYR A 460 -13.56 -20.03 8.73
C TYR A 460 -12.48 -20.67 7.84
N HIS A 461 -11.61 -19.87 7.22
CA HIS A 461 -10.50 -20.38 6.41
C HIS A 461 -9.25 -20.75 7.23
N GLN A 462 -9.24 -20.48 8.54
CA GLN A 462 -8.26 -20.96 9.51
C GLN A 462 -8.70 -22.28 10.18
N SER A 463 -9.98 -22.40 10.56
CA SER A 463 -10.51 -23.51 11.37
C SER A 463 -10.91 -24.76 10.57
N PHE A 464 -10.21 -25.10 9.48
CA PHE A 464 -10.56 -26.26 8.64
C PHE A 464 -9.94 -27.56 9.17
N SER A 465 -10.67 -28.69 9.10
CA SER A 465 -10.15 -29.99 9.56
C SER A 465 -9.02 -30.52 8.66
N GLY A 466 -8.05 -31.20 9.27
CA GLY A 466 -7.00 -31.93 8.56
C GLY A 466 -7.52 -33.08 7.68
N ASP A 467 -8.69 -33.64 7.98
CA ASP A 467 -9.31 -34.75 7.22
C ASP A 467 -9.80 -34.34 5.81
N ILE A 468 -9.75 -33.05 5.50
CA ILE A 468 -10.19 -32.49 4.23
C ILE A 468 -9.12 -32.74 3.14
N PRO A 469 -9.47 -33.17 1.91
CA PRO A 469 -8.49 -33.45 0.86
C PRO A 469 -7.53 -32.28 0.54
N HIS A 470 -6.25 -32.57 0.28
CA HIS A 470 -5.20 -31.57 0.03
C HIS A 470 -5.57 -30.46 -0.98
N SER A 471 -6.30 -30.79 -2.05
CA SER A 471 -6.77 -29.79 -3.03
C SER A 471 -7.69 -28.72 -2.42
N SER A 472 -8.47 -29.08 -1.40
CA SER A 472 -9.27 -28.14 -0.61
C SER A 472 -8.44 -27.46 0.48
N GLN A 473 -7.46 -28.15 1.12
CA GLN A 473 -6.54 -27.52 2.07
C GLN A 473 -5.79 -26.35 1.43
N VAL A 474 -5.26 -26.54 0.22
CA VAL A 474 -4.63 -25.46 -0.58
C VAL A 474 -5.62 -24.33 -0.89
N HIS A 475 -6.87 -24.66 -1.24
CA HIS A 475 -7.92 -23.65 -1.45
C HIS A 475 -8.21 -22.83 -0.19
N HIS A 476 -8.41 -23.47 0.98
CA HIS A 476 -8.59 -22.76 2.25
C HIS A 476 -7.37 -21.88 2.58
N ARG A 477 -6.15 -22.37 2.33
CA ARG A 477 -4.93 -21.59 2.58
C ARG A 477 -4.80 -20.37 1.66
N MET A 478 -5.08 -20.52 0.36
CA MET A 478 -5.10 -19.39 -0.58
C MET A 478 -6.23 -18.40 -0.26
N ALA A 479 -7.39 -18.90 0.17
CA ALA A 479 -8.51 -18.06 0.58
C ALA A 479 -8.20 -17.24 1.84
N TYR A 480 -7.56 -17.86 2.84
CA TYR A 480 -7.08 -17.19 4.06
C TYR A 480 -6.09 -16.07 3.72
N ILE A 481 -5.00 -16.39 3.01
CA ILE A 481 -3.95 -15.41 2.67
C ILE A 481 -4.49 -14.29 1.79
N GLY A 482 -5.32 -14.58 0.77
CA GLY A 482 -5.91 -13.55 -0.07
C GLY A 482 -6.88 -12.64 0.69
N THR A 483 -7.69 -13.20 1.59
CA THR A 483 -8.57 -12.40 2.47
C THR A 483 -7.75 -11.55 3.44
N ALA A 484 -6.66 -12.08 4.00
CA ALA A 484 -5.78 -11.35 4.92
C ALA A 484 -5.16 -10.11 4.29
N ILE A 485 -4.59 -10.27 3.08
CA ILE A 485 -4.06 -9.17 2.28
C ILE A 485 -5.14 -8.12 2.03
N PHE A 486 -6.35 -8.55 1.67
CA PHE A 486 -7.47 -7.66 1.42
C PHE A 486 -7.90 -6.89 2.68
N THR A 487 -8.07 -7.56 3.83
CA THR A 487 -8.43 -6.91 5.11
C THR A 487 -7.39 -5.87 5.51
N ILE A 488 -6.10 -6.21 5.44
CA ILE A 488 -5.01 -5.27 5.78
C ILE A 488 -4.97 -4.09 4.80
N LYS A 489 -5.19 -4.33 3.50
CA LYS A 489 -5.27 -3.26 2.49
C LYS A 489 -6.51 -2.37 2.64
N LEU A 490 -7.64 -2.94 3.04
CA LEU A 490 -8.84 -2.18 3.39
C LEU A 490 -8.54 -1.25 4.56
N LEU A 491 -8.01 -1.77 5.67
CA LEU A 491 -7.64 -0.99 6.86
C LEU A 491 -6.69 0.17 6.50
N GLN A 492 -5.60 -0.11 5.77
CA GLN A 492 -4.67 0.89 5.25
C GLN A 492 -5.31 1.98 4.36
N THR A 493 -6.49 1.71 3.78
CA THR A 493 -7.18 2.63 2.87
C THR A 493 -8.21 3.51 3.59
N ILE A 494 -8.77 3.06 4.72
CA ILE A 494 -9.91 3.75 5.38
C ILE A 494 -9.70 4.12 6.85
N LEU A 495 -8.86 3.40 7.61
CA LEU A 495 -8.79 3.50 9.07
C LEU A 495 -7.36 3.84 9.54
N PRO A 496 -7.10 5.09 9.97
CA PRO A 496 -5.85 5.46 10.62
C PRO A 496 -5.61 4.64 11.89
N LEU A 497 -4.34 4.42 12.23
CA LEU A 497 -3.93 3.63 13.40
C LEU A 497 -4.46 4.25 14.70
N GLU A 498 -4.46 5.59 14.78
CA GLU A 498 -4.88 6.40 15.92
C GLU A 498 -6.37 6.29 16.22
N LYS A 499 -7.17 5.78 15.27
CA LYS A 499 -8.62 5.57 15.42
C LYS A 499 -9.00 4.09 15.54
N ALA A 500 -8.03 3.18 15.52
CA ALA A 500 -8.30 1.74 15.42
C ALA A 500 -8.99 1.19 16.68
N SER A 501 -8.58 1.63 17.87
CA SER A 501 -9.13 1.19 19.17
C SER A 501 -10.65 1.34 19.27
N ASP A 502 -11.18 2.46 18.77
CA ASP A 502 -12.56 2.89 19.01
C ASP A 502 -13.53 2.43 17.90
N ASN A 503 -12.99 1.87 16.81
CA ASN A 503 -13.75 1.63 15.58
C ASN A 503 -13.61 0.20 15.02
N LEU A 504 -12.57 -0.54 15.39
CA LEU A 504 -12.33 -1.89 14.89
C LEU A 504 -13.11 -2.94 15.71
N PRO A 505 -13.94 -3.81 15.11
CA PRO A 505 -14.68 -4.85 15.84
C PRO A 505 -13.77 -5.88 16.53
N GLU A 506 -14.18 -6.40 17.68
CA GLU A 506 -13.41 -7.40 18.48
C GLU A 506 -13.07 -8.67 17.69
N ASN A 507 -14.00 -9.15 16.85
CA ASN A 507 -13.76 -10.27 15.94
C ASN A 507 -12.62 -9.96 14.94
N THR A 508 -12.53 -8.70 14.50
CA THR A 508 -11.46 -8.24 13.59
C THR A 508 -10.13 -8.14 14.33
N ALA A 509 -10.13 -7.66 15.59
CA ALA A 509 -8.93 -7.59 16.42
C ALA A 509 -8.33 -8.98 16.68
N THR A 510 -9.17 -9.97 17.00
CA THR A 510 -8.77 -11.37 17.20
C THR A 510 -8.31 -12.05 15.91
N ALA A 511 -8.95 -11.77 14.77
CA ALA A 511 -8.47 -12.22 13.47
C ALA A 511 -7.09 -11.61 13.10
N ILE A 512 -6.87 -10.31 13.38
CA ILE A 512 -5.56 -9.65 13.19
C ILE A 512 -4.48 -10.28 14.08
N PHE A 513 -4.79 -10.57 15.35
CA PHE A 513 -3.89 -11.28 16.25
C PHE A 513 -3.47 -12.65 15.69
N HIS A 514 -4.42 -13.43 15.18
CA HIS A 514 -4.12 -14.72 14.55
C HIS A 514 -3.30 -14.57 13.26
N LEU A 515 -3.54 -13.54 12.45
CA LEU A 515 -2.71 -13.22 11.28
C LEU A 515 -1.28 -12.84 11.64
N CYS A 516 -1.07 -12.11 12.74
CA CYS A 516 0.28 -11.75 13.20
C CYS A 516 1.08 -12.99 13.60
N LEU A 517 0.44 -14.01 14.18
CA LEU A 517 1.06 -15.30 14.54
C LEU A 517 1.28 -16.25 13.36
N ASP A 518 0.79 -15.94 12.15
CA ASP A 518 0.93 -16.82 11.00
C ASP A 518 2.33 -16.72 10.35
N THR A 519 3.14 -17.75 10.58
CA THR A 519 4.54 -17.81 10.11
C THR A 519 4.68 -17.84 8.59
N SER A 520 3.70 -18.36 7.84
CA SER A 520 3.78 -18.34 6.37
C SER A 520 3.36 -16.98 5.82
N PHE A 521 2.37 -16.32 6.44
CA PHE A 521 1.97 -14.97 6.08
C PHE A 521 3.14 -13.99 6.28
N GLY A 522 3.79 -14.04 7.45
CA GLY A 522 4.99 -13.26 7.74
C GLY A 522 6.13 -13.52 6.75
N GLY A 523 6.49 -14.79 6.55
CA GLY A 523 7.58 -15.16 5.62
C GLY A 523 7.31 -14.85 4.15
N LEU A 524 6.05 -14.74 3.72
CA LEU A 524 5.68 -14.36 2.35
C LEU A 524 5.52 -12.85 2.17
N LEU A 525 5.06 -12.12 3.19
CA LEU A 525 4.66 -10.72 3.10
C LEU A 525 5.00 -9.92 4.38
N PRO A 526 6.30 -9.70 4.70
CA PRO A 526 6.73 -9.04 5.94
C PRO A 526 6.05 -7.69 6.19
N SER A 527 6.00 -6.82 5.18
CA SER A 527 5.39 -5.48 5.29
C SER A 527 3.88 -5.48 5.55
N MET A 528 3.18 -6.59 5.23
CA MET A 528 1.77 -6.76 5.59
C MET A 528 1.63 -7.29 7.02
N GLN A 529 2.55 -8.13 7.49
CA GLN A 529 2.61 -8.53 8.90
C GLN A 529 2.98 -7.35 9.81
N GLU A 530 3.98 -6.54 9.45
CA GLU A 530 4.33 -5.29 10.13
C GLU A 530 3.12 -4.35 10.28
N THR A 531 2.36 -4.18 9.19
CA THR A 531 1.11 -3.42 9.21
C THR A 531 0.09 -4.03 10.17
N ALA A 532 -0.12 -5.34 10.12
CA ALA A 532 -1.05 -6.04 11.02
C ALA A 532 -0.64 -5.90 12.49
N VAL A 533 0.66 -5.96 12.79
CA VAL A 533 1.21 -5.76 14.14
C VAL A 533 1.00 -4.31 14.61
N ALA A 534 1.12 -3.31 13.73
CA ALA A 534 0.82 -1.93 14.07
C ALA A 534 -0.65 -1.72 14.45
N TYR A 535 -1.61 -2.34 13.74
CA TYR A 535 -3.02 -2.34 14.17
C TYR A 535 -3.23 -3.16 15.46
N LEU A 536 -2.53 -4.29 15.64
CA LEU A 536 -2.60 -5.11 16.85
C LEU A 536 -2.17 -4.32 18.10
N GLU A 537 -1.10 -3.53 18.01
CA GLU A 537 -0.61 -2.71 19.12
C GLU A 537 -1.64 -1.67 19.60
N GLN A 538 -2.44 -1.09 18.68
CA GLN A 538 -3.46 -0.09 19.01
C GLN A 538 -4.76 -0.70 19.57
N VAL A 539 -5.09 -1.95 19.20
CA VAL A 539 -6.41 -2.55 19.50
C VAL A 539 -6.35 -3.66 20.56
N ASN A 540 -5.20 -4.33 20.74
CA ASN A 540 -5.07 -5.42 21.71
C ASN A 540 -3.63 -5.55 22.24
N SER A 541 -3.35 -4.84 23.34
CA SER A 541 -2.07 -4.86 24.06
C SER A 541 -1.60 -6.26 24.42
N ASP A 542 -2.51 -7.09 24.92
CA ASP A 542 -2.19 -8.41 25.47
C ASP A 542 -1.86 -9.40 24.34
N GLY A 543 -2.57 -9.28 23.22
CA GLY A 543 -2.27 -9.95 21.96
C GLY A 543 -0.94 -9.49 21.37
N HIS A 544 -0.63 -8.18 21.41
CA HIS A 544 0.67 -7.67 20.96
C HIS A 544 1.82 -8.20 21.84
N ASP A 545 1.69 -8.18 23.17
CA ASP A 545 2.73 -8.72 24.06
C ASP A 545 2.83 -10.25 23.99
N LEU A 546 1.76 -10.97 23.64
CA LEU A 546 1.83 -12.39 23.32
C LEU A 546 2.55 -12.64 21.99
N TYR A 547 2.22 -11.91 20.91
CA TYR A 547 2.96 -11.95 19.64
C TYR A 547 4.45 -11.66 19.84
N ARG A 548 4.78 -10.57 20.55
CA ARG A 548 6.15 -10.17 20.90
C ARG A 548 6.93 -11.27 21.63
N ARG A 549 6.28 -12.00 22.55
CA ARG A 549 6.87 -13.16 23.24
C ARG A 549 7.05 -14.37 22.33
N VAL A 550 6.07 -14.70 21.49
CA VAL A 550 6.16 -15.83 20.54
C VAL A 550 7.26 -15.59 19.50
N THR A 551 7.34 -14.38 18.92
CA THR A 551 8.37 -14.03 17.93
C THR A 551 9.78 -14.06 18.53
N ARG A 552 9.96 -13.62 19.78
CA ARG A 552 11.23 -13.78 20.51
C ARG A 552 11.57 -15.25 20.78
N ALA A 553 10.61 -16.06 21.24
CA ALA A 553 10.84 -17.49 21.47
C ALA A 553 11.19 -18.24 20.18
N ALA A 554 10.55 -17.90 19.06
CA ALA A 554 10.90 -18.42 17.73
C ALA A 554 12.33 -18.02 17.33
N LEU A 555 12.71 -16.75 17.48
CA LEU A 555 14.07 -16.26 17.20
C LEU A 555 15.13 -16.97 18.06
N TRP A 556 14.87 -17.22 19.34
CA TRP A 556 15.78 -17.96 20.21
C TRP A 556 15.93 -19.42 19.81
N MET A 557 14.83 -20.09 19.48
CA MET A 557 14.84 -21.47 18.97
C MET A 557 15.56 -21.58 17.61
N GLU A 558 15.32 -20.64 16.69
CA GLU A 558 16.04 -20.56 15.42
C GLU A 558 17.53 -20.27 15.62
N SER A 559 17.89 -19.33 16.49
CA SER A 559 19.29 -19.03 16.83
C SER A 559 20.02 -20.26 17.37
N THR A 560 19.40 -21.02 18.27
CA THR A 560 19.91 -22.32 18.75
C THR A 560 20.06 -23.34 17.61
N CYS A 561 19.09 -23.44 16.71
CA CYS A 561 19.17 -24.33 15.54
C CYS A 561 20.25 -23.89 14.53
N ILE A 562 20.49 -22.59 14.34
CA ILE A 562 21.55 -22.07 13.47
C ILE A 562 22.91 -22.29 14.15
N TYR A 563 23.03 -22.01 15.45
CA TYR A 563 24.25 -22.25 16.25
C TYR A 563 24.72 -23.70 16.13
N LEU A 564 23.82 -24.67 16.32
CA LEU A 564 24.11 -26.11 16.28
C LEU A 564 24.37 -26.70 14.88
N LYS A 565 24.02 -26.00 13.78
CA LYS A 565 24.35 -26.44 12.41
C LYS A 565 25.84 -26.25 12.13
N GLU A 566 26.47 -27.26 11.53
CA GLU A 566 27.84 -27.15 11.01
C GLU A 566 27.92 -26.17 9.83
N GLY A 567 28.96 -25.34 9.80
CA GLY A 567 29.18 -24.33 8.76
C GLY A 567 30.16 -23.24 9.21
N GLU A 568 30.76 -22.53 8.24
CA GLU A 568 31.61 -21.38 8.53
C GLU A 568 30.77 -20.21 9.07
N LYS A 569 31.18 -19.67 10.22
CA LYS A 569 30.56 -18.54 10.93
C LYS A 569 31.68 -17.71 11.53
N SER A 570 31.51 -16.39 11.60
CA SER A 570 32.43 -15.53 12.35
C SER A 570 32.29 -15.77 13.87
N TRP A 571 33.36 -15.45 14.61
CA TRP A 571 33.35 -15.47 16.07
C TRP A 571 32.36 -14.48 16.69
N LEU A 572 31.95 -13.45 15.95
CA LEU A 572 30.93 -12.50 16.37
C LEU A 572 29.53 -13.13 16.28
N GLU A 573 29.17 -13.64 15.10
CA GLU A 573 27.88 -14.33 14.88
C GLU A 573 27.72 -15.53 15.83
N LEU A 574 28.80 -16.26 16.13
CA LEU A 574 28.78 -17.35 17.12
C LEU A 574 28.47 -16.87 18.54
N LEU A 575 28.93 -15.68 18.95
CA LEU A 575 28.58 -15.11 20.26
C LEU A 575 27.17 -14.54 20.29
N GLU A 576 26.73 -13.88 19.21
CA GLU A 576 25.37 -13.34 19.09
C GLU A 576 24.32 -14.47 19.09
N LEU A 577 24.54 -15.52 18.30
CA LEU A 577 23.70 -16.72 18.30
C LEU A 577 23.72 -17.44 19.65
N ALA A 578 24.87 -17.48 20.34
CA ALA A 578 24.96 -18.04 21.68
C ALA A 578 24.19 -17.22 22.72
N ASP A 579 24.23 -15.88 22.66
CA ASP A 579 23.51 -15.02 23.59
C ASP A 579 21.98 -15.16 23.45
N GLN A 580 21.49 -15.22 22.21
CA GLN A 580 20.09 -15.54 21.90
C GLN A 580 19.72 -16.98 22.31
N ALA A 581 20.61 -17.95 22.11
CA ALA A 581 20.40 -19.33 22.55
C ALA A 581 20.32 -19.48 24.08
N VAL A 582 21.04 -18.64 24.84
CA VAL A 582 20.95 -18.61 26.30
C VAL A 582 19.58 -18.07 26.76
N ASP A 583 19.06 -17.01 26.13
CA ASP A 583 17.69 -16.54 26.41
C ASP A 583 16.60 -17.57 26.02
N GLY A 584 16.90 -18.44 25.05
CA GLY A 584 16.04 -19.56 24.65
C GLY A 584 15.99 -20.75 25.61
N LEU A 585 16.90 -20.86 26.59
CA LEU A 585 17.00 -22.01 27.48
C LEU A 585 15.71 -22.38 28.24
N PRO A 586 14.86 -21.45 28.71
CA PRO A 586 13.57 -21.78 29.32
C PRO A 586 12.59 -22.51 28.39
N PHE A 587 12.74 -22.33 27.06
CA PHE A 587 11.83 -22.85 26.05
C PHE A 587 12.34 -24.16 25.47
N HIS A 588 13.58 -24.19 24.94
CA HIS A 588 14.10 -25.37 24.26
C HIS A 588 14.81 -26.37 25.19
N GLN A 589 15.17 -25.96 26.42
CA GLN A 589 15.75 -26.81 27.48
C GLN A 589 17.03 -27.61 27.11
N HIS A 590 17.59 -27.39 25.91
CA HIS A 590 18.80 -28.02 25.39
C HIS A 590 20.07 -27.55 26.14
N LEU A 591 20.25 -28.03 27.38
CA LEU A 591 21.41 -27.75 28.23
C LEU A 591 22.80 -28.02 27.59
N PRO A 592 23.00 -28.99 26.66
CA PRO A 592 24.32 -29.21 26.06
C PRO A 592 24.94 -27.99 25.37
N ILE A 593 24.14 -27.00 24.95
CA ILE A 593 24.66 -25.76 24.36
C ILE A 593 25.52 -24.94 25.34
N ILE A 594 25.25 -25.05 26.65
CA ILE A 594 26.02 -24.37 27.71
C ILE A 594 27.49 -24.78 27.66
N LYS A 595 27.75 -26.07 27.42
CA LYS A 595 29.11 -26.62 27.28
C LYS A 595 29.85 -25.99 26.10
N GLU A 596 29.18 -25.84 24.96
CA GLU A 596 29.76 -25.25 23.75
C GLU A 596 29.97 -23.74 23.91
N CYS A 597 29.05 -23.01 24.57
CA CYS A 597 29.24 -21.61 24.96
C CYS A 597 30.49 -21.44 25.84
N VAL A 598 30.67 -22.30 26.85
CA VAL A 598 31.85 -22.29 27.74
C VAL A 598 33.14 -22.63 26.97
N HIS A 599 33.09 -23.56 26.02
CA HIS A 599 34.24 -23.89 25.16
C HIS A 599 34.60 -22.75 24.19
N ILE A 600 33.63 -22.07 23.56
CA ILE A 600 33.91 -20.87 22.74
C ILE A 600 34.52 -19.77 23.61
N CYS A 601 33.97 -19.49 24.79
CA CYS A 601 34.55 -18.52 25.71
C CYS A 601 36.01 -18.87 26.07
N SER A 602 36.33 -20.14 26.33
CA SER A 602 37.70 -20.59 26.55
C SER A 602 38.60 -20.45 25.31
N TYR A 603 38.06 -20.69 24.10
CA TYR A 603 38.82 -20.62 22.85
C TYR A 603 39.19 -19.18 22.47
N LEU A 604 38.24 -18.24 22.58
CA LEU A 604 38.46 -16.81 22.30
C LEU A 604 39.55 -16.19 23.19
N TRP A 605 39.77 -16.76 24.39
CA TRP A 605 40.81 -16.35 25.33
C TRP A 605 42.14 -17.11 25.19
N LYS A 606 42.29 -17.94 24.14
CA LYS A 606 43.56 -18.56 23.73
C LYS A 606 44.25 -17.84 22.56
N PHE A 607 43.63 -16.82 21.95
CA PHE A 607 44.26 -16.06 20.86
C PHE A 607 45.45 -15.23 21.35
N ASP A 608 46.56 -15.25 20.60
CA ASP A 608 47.76 -14.46 20.89
C ASP A 608 47.56 -12.93 20.75
N GLN A 609 46.59 -12.53 19.92
CA GLN A 609 46.06 -11.16 19.89
C GLN A 609 44.52 -11.20 19.97
N PRO A 610 43.95 -11.18 21.19
CA PRO A 610 42.50 -11.22 21.36
C PRO A 610 41.90 -9.83 21.12
N SER A 611 40.86 -9.74 20.30
CA SER A 611 40.10 -8.50 20.17
C SER A 611 39.37 -8.20 21.49
N PRO A 612 39.48 -6.98 22.06
CA PRO A 612 38.87 -6.66 23.36
C PRO A 612 37.34 -6.71 23.32
N PHE A 613 36.74 -6.53 22.13
CA PHE A 613 35.29 -6.66 21.94
C PHE A 613 34.80 -8.10 22.17
N LEU A 614 35.32 -9.09 21.44
CA LEU A 614 34.93 -10.51 21.64
C LEU A 614 35.25 -11.01 23.06
N GLN A 615 36.31 -10.50 23.70
CA GLN A 615 36.57 -10.74 25.12
C GLN A 615 35.48 -10.17 26.05
N THR A 616 34.97 -8.98 25.74
CA THR A 616 33.88 -8.34 26.52
C THR A 616 32.57 -9.10 26.34
N GLU A 617 32.21 -9.47 25.11
CA GLU A 617 30.95 -10.17 24.84
C GLU A 617 30.96 -11.61 25.37
N SER A 618 32.08 -12.35 25.25
CA SER A 618 32.22 -13.67 25.88
C SER A 618 32.16 -13.62 27.42
N GLN A 619 32.60 -12.52 28.05
CA GLN A 619 32.37 -12.31 29.47
C GLN A 619 30.90 -12.02 29.80
N LYS A 620 30.16 -11.24 28.99
CA LYS A 620 28.72 -11.05 29.22
C LYS A 620 27.97 -12.38 29.15
N LEU A 621 28.24 -13.16 28.10
CA LEU A 621 27.63 -14.47 27.85
C LEU A 621 27.84 -15.46 29.01
N LEU A 622 29.09 -15.58 29.50
CA LEU A 622 29.35 -16.47 30.64
C LEU A 622 28.71 -15.96 31.94
N LEU A 623 28.71 -14.64 32.19
CA LEU A 623 28.09 -14.09 33.40
C LEU A 623 26.57 -14.34 33.39
N LYS A 624 25.92 -14.15 32.24
CA LYS A 624 24.49 -14.46 31.97
C LYS A 624 24.15 -15.93 32.24
N LEU A 625 25.09 -16.85 32.00
CA LEU A 625 24.95 -18.29 32.30
C LEU A 625 25.17 -18.64 33.78
N LEU A 626 26.13 -17.99 34.46
CA LEU A 626 26.40 -18.20 35.89
C LEU A 626 25.28 -17.61 36.78
N SER A 627 24.78 -16.42 36.42
CA SER A 627 23.70 -15.72 37.13
C SER A 627 22.30 -16.10 36.62
N HIS A 628 22.15 -17.23 35.92
CA HIS A 628 20.93 -17.56 35.20
C HIS A 628 19.76 -17.94 36.16
N PRO A 629 18.52 -17.47 35.94
CA PRO A 629 17.40 -17.72 36.85
C PRO A 629 16.99 -19.20 36.97
N LEU A 630 17.24 -20.03 35.94
CA LEU A 630 17.00 -21.46 36.00
C LEU A 630 18.18 -22.22 36.62
N LEU A 631 17.97 -22.80 37.81
CA LEU A 631 18.97 -23.59 38.54
C LEU A 631 19.66 -24.69 37.71
N PRO A 632 18.99 -25.46 36.82
CA PRO A 632 19.67 -26.45 35.96
C PRO A 632 20.74 -25.84 35.04
N VAL A 633 20.57 -24.59 34.60
CA VAL A 633 21.53 -23.87 33.75
C VAL A 633 22.76 -23.47 34.57
N LYS A 634 22.57 -22.94 35.78
CA LYS A 634 23.67 -22.63 36.71
C LYS A 634 24.50 -23.87 37.02
N ILE A 635 23.84 -24.95 37.46
CA ILE A 635 24.46 -26.24 37.80
C ILE A 635 25.32 -26.75 36.64
N GLU A 636 24.80 -26.74 35.40
CA GLU A 636 25.57 -27.24 34.25
C GLU A 636 26.68 -26.28 33.83
N THR A 637 26.50 -24.97 33.97
CA THR A 637 27.55 -23.96 33.75
C THR A 637 28.71 -24.14 34.74
N TYR A 638 28.43 -24.29 36.04
CA TYR A 638 29.44 -24.53 37.06
C TYR A 638 30.18 -25.86 36.86
N LYS A 639 29.49 -26.93 36.44
CA LYS A 639 30.15 -28.20 36.03
C LYS A 639 31.06 -28.01 34.82
N CYS A 640 30.58 -27.33 33.77
CA CYS A 640 31.37 -27.09 32.55
C CYS A 640 32.61 -26.25 32.85
N ALA A 641 32.47 -25.19 33.65
CA ALA A 641 33.59 -24.37 34.14
C ALA A 641 34.57 -25.22 34.96
N LEU A 642 34.11 -26.02 35.93
CA LEU A 642 34.98 -26.89 36.72
C LEU A 642 35.70 -27.94 35.86
N ASN A 643 35.03 -28.55 34.88
CA ASN A 643 35.66 -29.53 34.00
C ASN A 643 36.73 -28.85 33.12
N LEU A 644 36.44 -27.68 32.56
CA LEU A 644 37.41 -26.91 31.78
C LEU A 644 38.63 -26.47 32.63
N VAL A 645 38.39 -26.09 33.89
CA VAL A 645 39.43 -25.81 34.90
C VAL A 645 40.28 -27.06 35.16
N LYS A 646 39.66 -28.23 35.40
CA LYS A 646 40.36 -29.52 35.58
C LYS A 646 41.16 -29.94 34.35
N ASP A 647 40.64 -29.76 33.15
CA ASP A 647 41.34 -30.15 31.91
C ASP A 647 42.58 -29.29 31.70
N CYS A 648 42.46 -27.98 31.89
CA CYS A 648 43.57 -27.03 31.72
C CYS A 648 44.59 -27.08 32.87
N LEU A 649 44.20 -27.50 34.08
CA LEU A 649 45.06 -27.67 35.27
C LEU A 649 45.50 -29.12 35.53
N GLY A 650 45.02 -30.07 34.74
CA GLY A 650 45.23 -31.50 34.97
C GLY A 650 46.70 -31.88 34.95
N ILE A 651 47.06 -32.93 35.71
CA ILE A 651 48.45 -33.36 35.96
C ILE A 651 49.24 -33.56 34.64
N GLN A 652 48.57 -34.00 33.58
CA GLN A 652 49.15 -34.19 32.24
C GLN A 652 49.64 -32.89 31.57
N ASN A 653 49.05 -31.74 31.94
CA ASN A 653 49.42 -30.40 31.46
C ASN A 653 50.40 -29.66 32.41
N VAL A 654 50.85 -30.31 33.49
CA VAL A 654 51.88 -29.75 34.40
C VAL A 654 53.29 -30.03 33.89
N SER A 655 53.48 -31.06 33.05
CA SER A 655 54.78 -31.43 32.47
C SER A 655 55.15 -30.63 31.20
N ARG A 656 54.21 -29.91 30.59
CA ARG A 656 54.44 -29.04 29.42
C ARG A 656 54.56 -27.59 29.89
N GLN A 657 55.77 -27.02 29.83
CA GLN A 657 56.08 -25.65 30.28
C GLN A 657 55.64 -24.55 29.28
N GLU A 658 54.52 -24.75 28.58
CA GLU A 658 53.97 -23.78 27.63
C GLU A 658 52.84 -22.96 28.29
N PRO A 659 52.73 -21.65 28.03
CA PRO A 659 51.69 -20.82 28.65
C PRO A 659 50.28 -21.06 28.07
N GLY A 660 50.17 -21.57 26.84
CA GLY A 660 48.93 -21.72 26.08
C GLY A 660 47.76 -22.43 26.80
N PRO A 661 47.96 -23.56 27.51
CA PRO A 661 46.90 -24.24 28.25
C PRO A 661 46.29 -23.40 29.38
N CYS A 662 47.02 -22.41 29.90
CA CYS A 662 46.54 -21.53 30.98
C CYS A 662 45.63 -20.42 30.47
N ALA A 663 45.91 -19.89 29.26
CA ALA A 663 45.23 -18.73 28.68
C ALA A 663 43.71 -18.95 28.60
N GLY A 664 43.29 -20.15 28.18
CA GLY A 664 41.89 -20.54 28.07
C GLY A 664 41.09 -20.64 29.38
N VAL A 665 41.69 -20.40 30.54
CA VAL A 665 40.99 -20.31 31.85
C VAL A 665 40.97 -18.87 32.38
N SER A 666 41.78 -17.96 31.81
CA SER A 666 41.98 -16.61 32.33
C SER A 666 40.70 -15.77 32.41
N PHE A 667 39.73 -16.02 31.54
CA PHE A 667 38.40 -15.40 31.57
C PHE A 667 37.63 -15.60 32.90
N LEU A 668 37.82 -16.74 33.58
CA LEU A 668 37.23 -17.02 34.90
C LEU A 668 37.86 -16.20 36.03
N LEU A 669 39.05 -15.65 35.83
CA LEU A 669 39.75 -14.82 36.82
C LEU A 669 39.33 -13.34 36.76
N HIS A 670 38.38 -12.98 35.89
CA HIS A 670 37.88 -11.62 35.80
C HIS A 670 37.04 -11.24 37.04
N HIS A 671 37.17 -10.00 37.52
CA HIS A 671 36.60 -9.55 38.80
C HIS A 671 35.10 -9.85 38.96
N ARG A 672 34.30 -9.70 37.89
CA ARG A 672 32.86 -10.00 37.89
C ARG A 672 32.54 -11.49 38.02
N MET A 673 33.36 -12.34 37.40
CA MET A 673 33.22 -13.79 37.49
C MET A 673 33.58 -14.29 38.88
N LEU A 674 34.71 -13.82 39.42
CA LEU A 674 35.12 -14.15 40.78
C LEU A 674 34.09 -13.68 41.82
N TYR A 675 33.47 -12.51 41.63
CA TYR A 675 32.36 -12.05 42.48
C TYR A 675 31.17 -13.01 42.42
N GLU A 676 30.65 -13.34 41.24
CA GLU A 676 29.49 -14.22 41.05
C GLU A 676 29.72 -15.62 41.66
N ILE A 677 30.87 -16.23 41.32
CA ILE A 677 31.28 -17.56 41.77
C ILE A 677 31.42 -17.60 43.31
N ILE A 678 31.96 -16.54 43.93
CA ILE A 678 32.20 -16.51 45.39
C ILE A 678 30.92 -16.14 46.16
N THR A 679 30.13 -15.18 45.69
CA THR A 679 28.98 -14.66 46.48
C THR A 679 27.72 -15.51 46.34
N PHE A 680 27.44 -16.04 45.15
CA PHE A 680 26.21 -16.80 44.89
C PHE A 680 26.45 -18.31 44.73
N GLY A 681 27.56 -18.72 44.10
CA GLY A 681 27.93 -20.14 43.98
C GLY A 681 28.21 -20.86 45.30
N LEU A 682 28.42 -20.12 46.40
CA LEU A 682 28.52 -20.68 47.76
C LEU A 682 27.15 -20.85 48.46
N GLN A 683 26.06 -20.30 47.92
CA GLN A 683 24.73 -20.32 48.56
C GLN A 683 23.85 -21.49 48.08
N ASP A 684 24.00 -21.93 46.83
CA ASP A 684 23.31 -23.13 46.34
C ASP A 684 23.97 -24.39 46.93
N SER A 685 23.24 -25.09 47.81
CA SER A 685 23.79 -26.12 48.70
C SER A 685 24.32 -27.38 48.03
N LEU A 686 24.11 -27.55 46.73
CA LEU A 686 24.67 -28.62 45.89
C LEU A 686 26.00 -28.24 45.21
N GLU A 687 26.34 -26.94 45.18
CA GLU A 687 27.44 -26.40 44.37
C GLU A 687 28.71 -26.12 45.18
N PHE A 688 28.62 -26.10 46.52
CA PHE A 688 29.75 -25.86 47.45
C PHE A 688 31.03 -26.65 47.13
N PRO A 689 31.01 -27.97 46.79
CA PRO A 689 32.23 -28.70 46.43
C PRO A 689 32.81 -28.28 45.08
N ILE A 690 31.96 -27.85 44.15
CA ILE A 690 32.32 -27.43 42.78
C ILE A 690 33.01 -26.07 42.86
N VAL A 691 32.40 -25.12 43.56
CA VAL A 691 32.91 -23.75 43.73
C VAL A 691 34.19 -23.73 44.57
N CYS A 692 34.25 -24.47 45.67
CA CYS A 692 35.50 -24.65 46.42
C CYS A 692 36.61 -25.22 45.52
N SER A 693 36.31 -26.17 44.63
CA SER A 693 37.30 -26.72 43.71
C SER A 693 37.77 -25.69 42.67
N ILE A 694 36.85 -24.93 42.05
CA ILE A 694 37.20 -23.84 41.10
C ILE A 694 38.10 -22.81 41.81
N VAL A 695 37.69 -22.30 42.97
CA VAL A 695 38.44 -21.26 43.69
C VAL A 695 39.80 -21.77 44.17
N CYS A 696 39.88 -22.97 44.76
CA CYS A 696 41.15 -23.55 45.21
C CYS A 696 42.09 -23.90 44.05
N GLN A 697 41.59 -24.43 42.93
CA GLN A 697 42.43 -24.76 41.77
C GLN A 697 42.91 -23.50 41.04
N SER A 698 42.06 -22.49 40.88
CA SER A 698 42.45 -21.17 40.35
C SER A 698 43.46 -20.46 41.24
N SER A 699 43.27 -20.47 42.57
CA SER A 699 44.23 -19.88 43.51
C SER A 699 45.55 -20.66 43.59
N LEU A 700 45.54 -21.99 43.40
CA LEU A 700 46.76 -22.79 43.23
C LEU A 700 47.55 -22.35 41.99
N ARG A 701 46.93 -22.15 40.82
CA ARG A 701 47.68 -21.65 39.65
C ARG A 701 47.99 -20.16 39.73
N ILE A 702 47.26 -19.35 40.50
CA ILE A 702 47.71 -18.01 40.89
C ILE A 702 49.05 -18.15 41.64
N MET A 703 49.15 -18.97 42.69
CA MET A 703 50.44 -19.21 43.37
C MET A 703 51.53 -19.75 42.44
N CYS A 704 51.23 -20.75 41.60
CA CYS A 704 52.23 -21.37 40.73
C CYS A 704 52.67 -20.52 39.52
N VAL A 705 51.86 -19.53 39.08
CA VAL A 705 52.21 -18.59 37.99
C VAL A 705 52.79 -17.28 38.54
N PHE A 706 52.49 -16.91 39.80
CA PHE A 706 53.00 -15.72 40.47
C PHE A 706 54.44 -15.85 41.01
N VAL A 707 55.33 -16.50 40.25
CA VAL A 707 56.75 -16.13 40.27
C VAL A 707 56.99 -14.94 39.31
N CYS A 708 56.20 -14.82 38.23
CA CYS A 708 56.41 -13.78 37.19
C CYS A 708 55.32 -12.68 37.17
N VAL A 709 54.14 -12.89 37.77
CA VAL A 709 52.98 -11.98 37.61
C VAL A 709 52.73 -11.07 38.82
N TRP A 710 53.38 -11.29 39.97
CA TRP A 710 53.17 -10.53 41.21
C TRP A 710 53.37 -9.00 41.04
N GLY A 711 54.22 -8.58 40.10
CA GLY A 711 54.47 -7.17 39.76
C GLY A 711 53.39 -6.47 38.90
N ARG A 712 52.36 -7.17 38.41
CA ARG A 712 51.24 -6.56 37.64
C ARG A 712 49.89 -6.57 38.36
N VAL A 713 49.69 -7.44 39.34
CA VAL A 713 48.41 -7.55 40.08
C VAL A 713 48.40 -6.72 41.38
N THR A 714 49.59 -6.37 41.91
CA THR A 714 49.73 -5.46 43.05
C THR A 714 49.10 -4.08 42.83
N PRO A 715 49.23 -3.39 41.68
CA PRO A 715 48.56 -2.10 41.45
C PRO A 715 47.03 -2.21 41.43
N ALA A 716 46.48 -3.25 40.77
CA ALA A 716 45.04 -3.39 40.57
C ALA A 716 44.29 -3.74 41.87
N LEU A 717 44.86 -4.60 42.71
CA LEU A 717 44.32 -4.84 44.06
C LEU A 717 44.47 -3.58 44.93
N LYS A 718 45.61 -2.89 44.87
CA LYS A 718 45.86 -1.70 45.70
C LYS A 718 44.89 -0.56 45.39
N SER A 719 44.62 -0.24 44.12
CA SER A 719 43.66 0.79 43.76
C SER A 719 42.22 0.48 44.22
N HIS A 720 41.85 -0.81 44.28
CA HIS A 720 40.52 -1.21 44.73
C HIS A 720 40.37 -1.13 46.26
N TRP A 721 41.42 -1.46 47.02
CA TRP A 721 41.42 -1.26 48.48
C TRP A 721 41.51 0.22 48.87
N GLU A 722 42.19 1.06 48.09
CA GLU A 722 42.23 2.51 48.28
C GLU A 722 40.89 3.20 47.95
N THR A 723 40.06 2.65 47.04
CA THR A 723 38.70 3.16 46.76
C THR A 723 37.61 2.67 47.71
N VAL A 724 37.88 1.67 48.56
CA VAL A 724 36.95 1.18 49.59
C VAL A 724 37.30 1.75 50.99
N SER A 725 38.33 2.60 51.07
CA SER A 725 38.83 3.22 52.31
C SER A 725 38.70 4.75 52.34
N CYS A 726 37.75 5.32 51.59
CA CYS A 726 37.41 6.75 51.53
C CYS A 726 35.89 6.92 51.38
#